data_AF-A0A1V5U144-F1
#
_entry.id   AF-A0A1V5U144-F1
#
_cell.length_a   1.000
_cell.length_b   1.000
_cell.length_c   1.000
_cell.angle_alpha   90.00
_cell.angle_beta   90.00
_cell.angle_gamma   90.00
#
_symmetry.space_group_name_H-M   'P 1'
#
loop_
_entity.id
_entity.type
_entity.pdbx_description
1 polymer ?
#
loop_
_entity_poly.entity_id
_entity_poly.type
_entity_poly.pdbx_seq_one_letter_code
_entity_poly.pdbx_strand_id
1 'polypeptide(L)'
;MKFLTNMRQTLRAPARAALSMLLLALITAFFCLSLNLWRNSEENLRLADETYRTIAVMELYADVDARGNLWTESGEEYAGYLPTAVTGYDLASIIAAPGVIRCDLRARYGAYIPGEVAIRPMGITSFSEQLFNFDIIRFIIDAEKPIELQNLNGTKLKIKVLGDAADCYHYADFRYAFLYITGMDQPENAAVIRAISGTADVPADTVLLRPGVEYLASIMVNERGAMVTVDGEPRMLADSIMIRPDTYGTDMWIFYSMQSGELLAEGLSEGQPFAMQLYDDVLSNAELREYYEQAKNAYYISARSFGVMATDDVLGVPAFHLGSTFMQEGRIFTGEEYDSGEAVCMVSTNLAKAQGWSVGDVIDMSFYEYDCFLNETYRWTELAPIYRHAGDEGFFDRGKYTIVGIYDLRPAMGGSTVSETALSVPWNTIFVPKKSIRNAPAEETLPVSGALLTLWLKNGSIDEFLGEMDALGLTGQKEQGYEARFTFYDQGYSKIQPSLVALSGTAELLLIASLALLLCGGALLALFYALSQRQNLGVMRMLGCSKAKAFRAALLSAMFICILGACAGALAGHMLTERVGAEILANAVSEPAANDAFSAFLAADQEIAIEFALGANINTSLFALLATLALFLLPLCGFVLAYLRKGPRELLPQGRE
;
A
#
# COMPACT_ATOMS: atom_id res chain seq x y z
N MET A 1 21.80 47.38 52.00
CA MET A 1 22.52 48.64 51.69
C MET A 1 23.81 48.48 50.85
N LYS A 2 24.61 47.41 50.98
CA LYS A 2 25.85 47.20 50.16
C LYS A 2 25.61 46.81 48.68
N PHE A 3 24.41 46.34 48.32
CA PHE A 3 24.03 45.98 46.94
C PHE A 3 23.84 47.21 46.04
N LEU A 4 23.22 48.26 46.58
CA LEU A 4 22.98 49.55 45.89
C LEU A 4 24.28 50.32 45.61
N THR A 5 25.30 50.16 46.46
CA THR A 5 26.59 50.84 46.29
C THR A 5 27.41 50.25 45.13
N ASN A 6 27.31 48.94 44.88
CA ASN A 6 27.93 48.28 43.72
C ASN A 6 27.20 48.65 42.41
N MET A 7 25.87 48.78 42.43
CA MET A 7 25.08 49.27 41.29
C MET A 7 25.49 50.68 40.84
N ARG A 8 25.88 51.55 41.77
CA ARG A 8 26.36 52.91 41.46
C ARG A 8 27.73 52.94 40.80
N GLN A 9 28.55 51.88 40.90
CA GLN A 9 29.85 51.80 40.21
C GLN A 9 29.73 51.41 38.74
N THR A 10 28.76 50.56 38.38
CA THR A 10 28.41 50.27 36.97
C THR A 10 27.82 51.49 36.25
N LEU A 11 27.22 52.43 37.00
CA LEU A 11 26.64 53.69 36.49
C LEU A 11 27.67 54.81 36.18
N ARG A 12 28.98 54.59 36.37
CA ARG A 12 30.01 55.59 36.01
C ARG A 12 30.38 55.60 34.52
N ALA A 13 29.99 54.57 33.76
CA ALA A 13 30.12 54.50 32.31
C ALA A 13 28.91 53.78 31.69
N PRO A 14 27.69 54.35 31.83
CA PRO A 14 26.41 53.67 31.54
C PRO A 14 26.33 53.20 30.08
N ALA A 15 26.91 53.95 29.14
CA ALA A 15 26.93 53.59 27.73
C ALA A 15 27.69 52.28 27.45
N ARG A 16 28.80 52.00 28.16
CA ARG A 16 29.62 50.79 27.93
C ARG A 16 28.93 49.55 28.47
N ALA A 17 28.35 49.64 29.67
CA ALA A 17 27.60 48.53 30.25
C ALA A 17 26.34 48.19 29.43
N ALA A 18 25.61 49.23 28.97
CA ALA A 18 24.47 49.04 28.08
C ALA A 18 24.88 48.40 26.74
N LEU A 19 25.99 48.84 26.14
CA LEU A 19 26.52 48.25 24.91
C LEU A 19 26.91 46.78 25.10
N SER A 20 27.59 46.42 26.20
CA SER A 20 27.92 45.02 26.50
C SER A 20 26.68 44.17 26.76
N MET A 21 25.65 44.70 27.44
CA MET A 21 24.38 43.99 27.61
C MET A 21 23.70 43.74 26.25
N LEU A 22 23.68 44.75 25.37
CA LEU A 22 23.02 44.66 24.07
C LEU A 22 23.75 43.70 23.13
N LEU A 23 25.09 43.77 23.07
CA LEU A 23 25.90 42.82 22.30
C LEU A 23 25.71 41.39 22.80
N LEU A 24 25.71 41.18 24.12
CA LEU A 24 25.47 39.85 24.69
C LEU A 24 24.06 39.37 24.37
N ALA A 25 23.05 40.24 24.47
CA ALA A 25 21.67 39.91 24.08
C ALA A 25 21.57 39.51 22.61
N LEU A 26 22.24 40.22 21.69
CA LEU A 26 22.23 39.92 20.27
C LEU A 26 22.92 38.58 19.96
N ILE A 27 24.08 38.32 20.56
CA ILE A 27 24.81 37.06 20.41
C ILE A 27 23.98 35.89 20.97
N THR A 28 23.37 36.05 22.15
CA THR A 28 22.51 35.02 22.74
C THR A 28 21.24 34.80 21.93
N ALA A 29 20.62 35.87 21.39
CA ALA A 29 19.46 35.75 20.54
C ALA A 29 19.78 34.96 19.27
N PHE A 30 20.90 35.27 18.61
CA PHE A 30 21.32 34.57 17.41
C PHE A 30 21.66 33.10 17.68
N PHE A 31 22.41 32.81 18.77
CA PHE A 31 22.71 31.43 19.16
C PHE A 31 21.45 30.64 19.55
N CYS A 32 20.56 31.24 20.34
CA CYS A 32 19.28 30.63 20.74
C CYS A 32 18.39 30.35 19.52
N LEU A 33 18.33 31.28 18.58
CA LEU A 33 17.59 31.14 17.33
C LEU A 33 18.15 29.98 16.50
N SER A 34 19.45 30.00 16.16
CA SER A 34 20.09 28.98 15.34
C SER A 34 19.99 27.58 15.96
N LEU A 35 20.13 27.47 17.28
CA LEU A 35 20.02 26.19 17.98
C LEU A 35 18.60 25.60 17.92
N ASN A 36 17.57 26.44 18.03
CA ASN A 36 16.19 25.96 17.87
C ASN A 36 15.89 25.61 16.41
N LEU A 37 16.36 26.39 15.45
CA LEU A 37 16.19 26.09 14.02
C LEU A 37 16.83 24.74 13.64
N TRP A 38 18.04 24.47 14.13
CA TRP A 38 18.71 23.18 13.91
C TRP A 38 17.97 22.02 14.57
N ARG A 39 17.44 22.23 15.78
CA ARG A 39 16.66 21.17 16.45
C ARG A 39 15.35 20.88 15.71
N ASN A 40 14.70 21.93 15.20
CA ASN A 40 13.48 21.83 14.43
C ASN A 40 13.73 21.13 13.08
N SER A 41 14.88 21.38 12.43
CA SER A 41 15.22 20.73 11.16
C SER A 41 15.42 19.22 11.32
N GLU A 42 16.14 18.80 12.36
CA GLU A 42 16.33 17.38 12.68
C GLU A 42 15.01 16.69 13.02
N GLU A 43 14.14 17.36 13.79
CA GLU A 43 12.83 16.82 14.12
C GLU A 43 11.93 16.71 12.88
N ASN A 44 11.94 17.70 11.98
CA ASN A 44 11.16 17.65 10.75
C ASN A 44 11.63 16.55 9.80
N LEU A 45 12.95 16.31 9.70
CA LEU A 45 13.50 15.17 8.96
C LEU A 45 13.05 13.85 9.57
N ARG A 46 13.13 13.71 10.90
CA ARG A 46 12.66 12.52 11.61
C ARG A 46 11.16 12.28 11.42
N LEU A 47 10.33 13.33 11.54
CA LEU A 47 8.89 13.24 11.32
C LEU A 47 8.57 12.85 9.87
N ALA A 48 9.31 13.38 8.89
CA ALA A 48 9.17 12.96 7.50
C ALA A 48 9.51 11.47 7.33
N ASP A 49 10.64 11.02 7.87
CA ASP A 49 11.06 9.62 7.80
C ASP A 49 10.06 8.66 8.48
N GLU A 50 9.41 9.08 9.56
CA GLU A 50 8.43 8.28 10.31
C GLU A 50 7.02 8.31 9.70
N THR A 51 6.66 9.39 9.00
CA THR A 51 5.29 9.58 8.48
C THR A 51 5.13 9.05 7.07
N TYR A 52 6.06 9.36 6.17
CA TYR A 52 6.01 8.86 4.80
C TYR A 52 6.44 7.41 4.74
N ARG A 53 5.92 6.68 3.76
CA ARG A 53 6.34 5.31 3.50
C ARG A 53 6.64 5.14 2.01
N THR A 54 7.69 4.41 1.72
CA THR A 54 8.09 4.07 0.35
C THR A 54 7.84 2.60 0.09
N ILE A 55 7.12 2.30 -0.99
CA ILE A 55 6.99 0.95 -1.53
C ILE A 55 7.48 0.91 -2.97
N ALA A 56 7.92 -0.27 -3.41
CA ALA A 56 8.19 -0.58 -4.80
C ALA A 56 7.33 -1.78 -5.23
N VAL A 57 6.72 -1.67 -6.40
CA VAL A 57 6.05 -2.77 -7.08
C VAL A 57 6.95 -3.24 -8.20
N MET A 58 7.07 -4.56 -8.36
CA MET A 58 7.89 -5.17 -9.40
C MET A 58 7.02 -5.89 -10.43
N GLU A 59 7.26 -5.59 -11.70
CA GLU A 59 6.70 -6.32 -12.84
C GLU A 59 7.84 -7.02 -13.59
N LEU A 60 7.62 -8.28 -13.99
CA LEU A 60 8.58 -9.06 -14.76
C LEU A 60 8.18 -9.01 -16.23
N TYR A 61 9.03 -8.45 -17.07
CA TYR A 61 8.84 -8.37 -18.50
C TYR A 61 9.77 -9.34 -19.22
N ALA A 62 9.28 -9.98 -20.27
CA ALA A 62 10.10 -10.76 -21.18
C ALA A 62 9.44 -10.88 -22.55
N ASP A 63 10.21 -11.31 -23.54
CA ASP A 63 9.68 -11.88 -24.77
C ASP A 63 9.02 -13.22 -24.45
N VAL A 64 7.69 -13.30 -24.62
CA VAL A 64 6.89 -14.48 -24.24
C VAL A 64 6.10 -15.06 -25.40
N ASP A 65 5.75 -16.34 -25.28
CA ASP A 65 4.78 -17.01 -26.13
C ASP A 65 3.34 -16.73 -25.66
N ALA A 66 2.36 -17.22 -26.43
CA ALA A 66 0.93 -17.12 -26.13
C ALA A 66 0.51 -17.63 -24.74
N ARG A 67 1.33 -18.45 -24.06
CA ARG A 67 1.09 -18.96 -22.69
C ARG A 67 1.86 -18.22 -21.61
N GLY A 68 2.61 -17.18 -21.97
CA GLY A 68 3.40 -16.38 -21.03
C GLY A 68 4.75 -17.01 -20.66
N ASN A 69 5.16 -18.10 -21.32
CA ASN A 69 6.50 -18.67 -21.13
C ASN A 69 7.53 -17.90 -21.95
N LEU A 70 8.80 -17.93 -21.53
CA LEU A 70 9.90 -17.33 -22.31
C LEU A 70 9.92 -17.87 -23.74
N TRP A 71 9.88 -16.95 -24.69
CA TRP A 71 9.84 -17.30 -26.10
C TRP A 71 11.16 -17.93 -26.57
N THR A 72 11.06 -18.96 -27.40
CA THR A 72 12.18 -19.58 -28.09
C THR A 72 11.84 -19.71 -29.58
N GLU A 73 12.85 -19.66 -30.46
CA GLU A 73 12.66 -19.78 -31.92
C GLU A 73 11.95 -21.09 -32.36
N SER A 74 11.80 -22.06 -31.46
CA SER A 74 11.15 -23.36 -31.69
C SER A 74 9.75 -23.52 -31.08
N GLY A 75 9.18 -22.47 -30.47
CA GLY A 75 7.95 -22.53 -29.65
C GLY A 75 6.65 -22.06 -30.31
N GLU A 76 5.59 -21.97 -29.49
CA GLU A 76 4.24 -21.45 -29.83
C GLU A 76 4.28 -20.00 -30.39
N GLU A 77 3.12 -19.47 -30.80
CA GLU A 77 3.01 -18.14 -31.40
C GLU A 77 3.56 -17.05 -30.46
N TYR A 78 4.49 -16.24 -30.97
CA TYR A 78 5.12 -15.13 -30.22
C TYR A 78 4.06 -14.10 -29.81
N ALA A 79 3.90 -13.90 -28.51
CA ALA A 79 2.89 -12.99 -27.95
C ALA A 79 3.39 -11.55 -27.83
N GLY A 80 4.71 -11.35 -27.74
CA GLY A 80 5.33 -10.03 -27.59
C GLY A 80 6.21 -9.90 -26.36
N TYR A 81 6.78 -8.71 -26.19
CA TYR A 81 7.47 -8.31 -24.97
C TYR A 81 6.45 -7.72 -23.99
N LEU A 82 6.04 -8.50 -22.98
CA LEU A 82 4.87 -8.24 -22.14
C LEU A 82 5.19 -8.49 -20.64
N PRO A 83 4.45 -7.85 -19.71
CA PRO A 83 4.51 -8.24 -18.30
C PRO A 83 3.89 -9.63 -18.13
N THR A 84 4.52 -10.49 -17.33
CA THR A 84 4.05 -11.85 -17.06
C THR A 84 4.16 -12.21 -15.59
N ALA A 85 3.21 -13.01 -15.10
CA ALA A 85 3.28 -13.61 -13.77
C ALA A 85 4.20 -14.83 -13.81
N VAL A 86 5.19 -14.86 -12.91
CA VAL A 86 6.21 -15.93 -12.91
C VAL A 86 6.21 -16.67 -11.59
N THR A 87 5.85 -17.95 -11.61
CA THR A 87 5.98 -18.85 -10.45
C THR A 87 7.42 -19.32 -10.30
N GLY A 88 7.91 -19.42 -9.05
CA GLY A 88 9.26 -19.88 -8.75
C GLY A 88 10.39 -18.89 -9.07
N TYR A 89 10.08 -17.61 -9.23
CA TYR A 89 11.09 -16.56 -9.41
C TYR A 89 11.87 -16.32 -8.11
N ASP A 90 13.20 -16.31 -8.18
CA ASP A 90 14.06 -16.11 -7.00
C ASP A 90 14.12 -14.63 -6.58
N LEU A 91 13.49 -14.32 -5.45
CA LEU A 91 13.47 -12.98 -4.86
C LEU A 91 14.60 -12.73 -3.86
N ALA A 92 15.45 -13.73 -3.54
CA ALA A 92 16.40 -13.65 -2.42
C ALA A 92 17.35 -12.44 -2.54
N SER A 93 17.92 -12.20 -3.72
CA SER A 93 18.82 -11.06 -3.95
C SER A 93 18.11 -9.72 -3.87
N ILE A 94 16.84 -9.66 -4.28
CA ILE A 94 16.02 -8.43 -4.21
C ILE A 94 15.66 -8.13 -2.76
N ILE A 95 15.23 -9.14 -1.99
CA ILE A 95 14.87 -8.99 -0.58
C ILE A 95 16.09 -8.60 0.26
N ALA A 96 17.28 -9.09 -0.09
CA ALA A 96 18.53 -8.75 0.59
C ALA A 96 19.14 -7.41 0.17
N ALA A 97 18.55 -6.71 -0.80
CA ALA A 97 19.10 -5.48 -1.35
C ALA A 97 19.09 -4.32 -0.34
N PRO A 98 20.03 -3.37 -0.45
CA PRO A 98 20.07 -2.20 0.41
C PRO A 98 18.76 -1.42 0.39
N GLY A 99 18.32 -0.97 1.56
CA GLY A 99 17.09 -0.18 1.71
C GLY A 99 15.80 -0.99 1.75
N VAL A 100 15.81 -2.28 1.42
CA VAL A 100 14.61 -3.14 1.57
C VAL A 100 14.39 -3.45 3.05
N ILE A 101 13.20 -3.10 3.54
CA ILE A 101 12.78 -3.32 4.93
C ILE A 101 12.09 -4.69 5.06
N ARG A 102 11.22 -5.02 4.11
CA ARG A 102 10.44 -6.27 4.06
C ARG A 102 9.80 -6.44 2.68
N CYS A 103 9.33 -7.65 2.42
CA CYS A 103 8.62 -8.05 1.23
C CYS A 103 7.23 -8.58 1.63
N ASP A 104 6.18 -8.23 0.88
CA ASP A 104 4.88 -8.89 0.92
C ASP A 104 4.58 -9.47 -0.47
N LEU A 105 4.69 -10.80 -0.59
CA LEU A 105 4.22 -11.55 -1.75
C LEU A 105 2.83 -12.11 -1.45
N ARG A 106 1.80 -11.40 -1.90
CA ARG A 106 0.39 -11.71 -1.59
C ARG A 106 -0.05 -13.01 -2.27
N ALA A 107 -0.90 -13.78 -1.60
CA ALA A 107 -1.51 -14.97 -2.16
C ALA A 107 -2.98 -14.72 -2.54
N ARG A 108 -3.48 -15.42 -3.54
CA ARG A 108 -4.89 -15.42 -3.93
C ARG A 108 -5.47 -16.83 -3.86
N TYR A 109 -6.64 -16.94 -3.23
CA TYR A 109 -7.33 -18.22 -3.05
C TYR A 109 -8.82 -18.08 -3.33
N GLY A 110 -9.45 -19.19 -3.70
CA GLY A 110 -10.90 -19.31 -3.67
C GLY A 110 -11.32 -19.67 -2.25
N ALA A 111 -12.40 -19.06 -1.78
CA ALA A 111 -13.02 -19.40 -0.51
C ALA A 111 -14.48 -19.77 -0.73
N TYR A 112 -14.79 -21.04 -0.50
CA TYR A 112 -16.15 -21.52 -0.45
C TYR A 112 -16.80 -21.10 0.88
N ILE A 113 -17.97 -20.45 0.80
CA ILE A 113 -18.76 -20.00 1.94
C ILE A 113 -20.13 -20.70 1.89
N PRO A 114 -20.37 -21.72 2.75
CA PRO A 114 -21.62 -22.46 2.72
C PRO A 114 -22.85 -21.56 2.91
N GLY A 115 -23.84 -21.71 2.04
CA GLY A 115 -25.11 -20.98 2.12
C GLY A 115 -25.10 -19.59 1.49
N GLU A 116 -23.94 -19.06 1.10
CA GLU A 116 -23.80 -17.70 0.55
C GLU A 116 -23.55 -17.75 -0.96
N VAL A 117 -24.59 -17.51 -1.76
CA VAL A 117 -24.43 -17.46 -3.23
C VAL A 117 -23.68 -16.19 -3.61
N ALA A 118 -22.58 -16.33 -4.36
CA ALA A 118 -21.77 -15.21 -4.80
C ALA A 118 -22.51 -14.41 -5.89
N ILE A 119 -22.90 -13.18 -5.58
CA ILE A 119 -23.64 -12.30 -6.50
C ILE A 119 -22.91 -10.96 -6.73
N ARG A 120 -23.03 -10.44 -7.95
CA ARG A 120 -22.56 -9.14 -8.39
C ARG A 120 -23.71 -8.13 -8.46
N PRO A 121 -23.59 -6.94 -7.83
CA PRO A 121 -24.59 -5.89 -7.97
C PRO A 121 -24.47 -5.16 -9.33
N MET A 122 -25.58 -4.94 -10.03
CA MET A 122 -25.60 -4.20 -11.30
C MET A 122 -25.81 -2.68 -11.08
N GLY A 123 -24.74 -1.98 -10.70
CA GLY A 123 -24.67 -0.51 -10.74
C GLY A 123 -25.86 0.24 -10.11
N ILE A 124 -26.50 1.14 -10.88
CA ILE A 124 -27.61 2.02 -10.42
C ILE A 124 -28.94 1.25 -10.30
N THR A 125 -29.01 -0.01 -10.73
CA THR A 125 -30.23 -0.80 -10.72
C THR A 125 -30.33 -1.66 -9.45
N SER A 126 -31.54 -2.06 -9.07
CA SER A 126 -31.78 -3.01 -7.97
C SER A 126 -31.56 -4.48 -8.41
N PHE A 127 -30.83 -4.70 -9.50
CA PHE A 127 -30.59 -6.02 -10.07
C PHE A 127 -29.24 -6.57 -9.63
N SER A 128 -29.17 -7.89 -9.49
CA SER A 128 -27.94 -8.63 -9.19
C SER A 128 -27.80 -9.77 -10.17
N GLU A 129 -26.56 -10.15 -10.46
CA GLU A 129 -26.24 -11.33 -11.28
C GLU A 129 -25.39 -12.31 -10.49
N GLN A 130 -25.36 -13.59 -10.84
CA GLN A 130 -24.41 -14.51 -10.22
C GLN A 130 -22.98 -14.26 -10.71
N LEU A 131 -22.04 -14.44 -9.80
CA LEU A 131 -20.62 -14.37 -10.11
C LEU A 131 -20.17 -15.57 -10.96
N PHE A 132 -20.68 -16.75 -10.65
CA PHE A 132 -20.48 -17.98 -11.41
C PHE A 132 -21.78 -18.34 -12.13
N ASN A 133 -21.84 -18.08 -13.44
CA ASN A 133 -23.07 -18.17 -14.22
C ASN A 133 -23.22 -19.49 -15.01
N PHE A 134 -22.67 -20.59 -14.50
CA PHE A 134 -22.76 -21.91 -15.11
C PHE A 134 -23.60 -22.86 -14.26
N ASP A 135 -24.31 -23.79 -14.91
CA ASP A 135 -25.07 -24.84 -14.24
C ASP A 135 -25.00 -26.18 -15.00
N ILE A 136 -25.32 -27.27 -14.31
CA ILE A 136 -25.62 -28.57 -14.92
C ILE A 136 -27.07 -28.91 -14.59
N ILE A 137 -27.93 -28.88 -15.61
CA ILE A 137 -29.36 -29.11 -15.44
C ILE A 137 -29.78 -30.50 -15.94
N ARG A 138 -30.66 -31.12 -15.18
CA ARG A 138 -31.47 -32.27 -15.62
C ARG A 138 -32.82 -31.75 -16.08
N PHE A 139 -33.23 -32.02 -17.31
CA PHE A 139 -34.46 -31.45 -17.86
C PHE A 139 -35.17 -32.36 -18.87
N ILE A 140 -36.44 -32.05 -19.11
CA ILE A 140 -37.25 -32.58 -20.22
C ILE A 140 -37.76 -31.42 -21.07
N ILE A 141 -38.01 -31.66 -22.36
CA ILE A 141 -38.69 -30.68 -23.21
C ILE A 141 -40.21 -30.72 -22.98
N ASP A 142 -40.83 -29.55 -22.91
CA ASP A 142 -42.29 -29.36 -22.88
C ASP A 142 -42.80 -29.13 -24.30
N ALA A 143 -42.87 -30.22 -25.08
CA ALA A 143 -43.26 -30.21 -26.48
C ALA A 143 -44.02 -31.49 -26.87
N GLU A 144 -44.96 -31.40 -27.82
CA GLU A 144 -45.68 -32.57 -28.35
C GLU A 144 -44.89 -33.34 -29.42
N LYS A 145 -43.92 -32.68 -30.06
CA LYS A 145 -43.10 -33.22 -31.15
C LYS A 145 -41.62 -33.00 -30.86
N PRO A 146 -40.74 -33.83 -31.44
CA PRO A 146 -39.31 -33.58 -31.38
C PRO A 146 -38.94 -32.17 -31.84
N ILE A 147 -37.98 -31.55 -31.15
CA ILE A 147 -37.47 -30.21 -31.46
C ILE A 147 -36.04 -30.37 -31.98
N GLU A 148 -35.80 -29.84 -33.17
CA GLU A 148 -34.46 -29.73 -33.76
C GLU A 148 -33.74 -28.52 -33.17
N LEU A 149 -32.55 -28.74 -32.64
CA LEU A 149 -31.62 -27.70 -32.20
C LEU A 149 -30.43 -27.68 -33.15
N GLN A 150 -30.19 -26.55 -33.81
CA GLN A 150 -29.04 -26.33 -34.68
C GLN A 150 -28.00 -25.44 -34.00
N ASN A 151 -26.72 -25.59 -34.35
CA ASN A 151 -25.66 -24.75 -33.78
C ASN A 151 -25.92 -23.25 -34.02
N LEU A 152 -25.63 -22.42 -33.02
CA LEU A 152 -25.82 -20.96 -33.03
C LEU A 152 -27.26 -20.51 -33.31
N ASN A 153 -28.25 -21.41 -33.20
CA ASN A 153 -29.65 -21.10 -33.43
C ASN A 153 -30.34 -20.72 -32.11
N GLY A 154 -30.93 -19.52 -32.06
CA GLY A 154 -31.74 -19.05 -30.94
C GLY A 154 -33.13 -19.67 -30.97
N THR A 155 -33.26 -20.92 -30.54
CA THR A 155 -34.54 -21.65 -30.56
C THR A 155 -35.33 -21.38 -29.28
N LYS A 156 -36.63 -21.08 -29.41
CA LYS A 156 -37.52 -21.02 -28.25
C LYS A 156 -37.78 -22.44 -27.75
N LEU A 157 -37.07 -22.81 -26.69
CA LEU A 157 -37.22 -24.11 -26.07
C LEU A 157 -37.98 -23.94 -24.75
N LYS A 158 -39.12 -24.62 -24.63
CA LYS A 158 -39.80 -24.75 -23.35
C LYS A 158 -39.29 -26.03 -22.71
N ILE A 159 -38.66 -25.91 -21.55
CA ILE A 159 -38.14 -27.04 -20.78
C ILE A 159 -38.75 -27.05 -19.39
N LYS A 160 -38.82 -28.23 -18.81
CA LYS A 160 -39.05 -28.42 -17.38
C LYS A 160 -37.75 -28.92 -16.76
N VAL A 161 -37.12 -28.09 -15.94
CA VAL A 161 -35.95 -28.47 -15.15
C VAL A 161 -36.41 -29.34 -13.98
N LEU A 162 -35.78 -30.50 -13.83
CA LEU A 162 -36.03 -31.52 -12.81
C LEU A 162 -35.01 -31.45 -11.67
N GLY A 163 -33.85 -30.85 -11.91
CA GLY A 163 -32.83 -30.55 -10.92
C GLY A 163 -31.67 -29.78 -11.55
N ASP A 164 -30.95 -29.05 -10.72
CA ASP A 164 -29.83 -28.18 -11.08
C ASP A 164 -28.68 -28.34 -10.07
N ALA A 165 -27.46 -28.07 -10.52
CA ALA A 165 -26.25 -28.31 -9.73
C ALA A 165 -25.87 -27.12 -8.87
N ALA A 166 -25.96 -25.91 -9.44
CA ALA A 166 -25.61 -24.69 -8.73
C ALA A 166 -26.61 -24.37 -7.59
N ASP A 167 -27.85 -24.85 -7.71
CA ASP A 167 -28.93 -24.74 -6.72
C ASP A 167 -29.18 -23.28 -6.29
N CYS A 168 -29.24 -22.40 -7.28
CA CYS A 168 -29.35 -20.96 -7.11
C CYS A 168 -30.22 -20.30 -8.19
N TYR A 169 -30.67 -21.07 -9.19
CA TYR A 169 -31.47 -20.58 -10.31
C TYR A 169 -32.93 -20.98 -10.21
N HIS A 170 -33.80 -20.10 -10.71
CA HIS A 170 -35.19 -20.41 -11.01
C HIS A 170 -35.42 -20.35 -12.51
N TYR A 171 -35.84 -21.49 -13.03
CA TYR A 171 -36.00 -21.74 -14.45
C TYR A 171 -37.48 -21.65 -14.86
N ALA A 172 -38.01 -20.43 -14.97
CA ALA A 172 -39.39 -20.16 -15.41
C ALA A 172 -39.43 -19.70 -16.87
N ASP A 173 -40.20 -20.41 -17.71
CA ASP A 173 -40.50 -20.12 -19.13
C ASP A 173 -39.42 -19.25 -19.83
N PHE A 174 -38.28 -19.88 -20.13
CA PHE A 174 -37.15 -19.24 -20.80
C PHE A 174 -37.54 -18.68 -22.16
N ARG A 175 -36.93 -17.55 -22.54
CA ARG A 175 -37.22 -16.92 -23.84
C ARG A 175 -36.52 -17.64 -25.00
N TYR A 176 -35.31 -18.14 -24.78
CA TYR A 176 -34.45 -18.77 -25.79
C TYR A 176 -33.49 -19.79 -25.15
N ALA A 177 -33.19 -20.87 -25.89
CA ALA A 177 -32.02 -21.69 -25.69
C ALA A 177 -31.07 -21.43 -26.87
N PHE A 178 -29.86 -20.94 -26.58
CA PHE A 178 -28.81 -20.78 -27.58
C PHE A 178 -27.94 -22.04 -27.56
N LEU A 179 -27.82 -22.69 -28.71
CA LEU A 179 -26.93 -23.84 -28.83
C LEU A 179 -25.53 -23.32 -29.21
N TYR A 180 -24.57 -23.36 -28.30
CA TYR A 180 -23.16 -23.20 -28.65
C TYR A 180 -22.42 -24.47 -28.21
N ILE A 181 -22.70 -25.54 -28.94
CA ILE A 181 -22.07 -26.82 -28.65
C ILE A 181 -20.80 -26.91 -29.48
N THR A 182 -19.68 -26.54 -28.85
CA THR A 182 -18.34 -26.85 -29.35
C THR A 182 -18.19 -28.36 -29.44
N GLY A 183 -17.68 -28.86 -30.56
CA GLY A 183 -17.44 -30.29 -30.77
C GLY A 183 -18.62 -31.08 -31.35
N MET A 184 -19.70 -30.46 -31.86
CA MET A 184 -20.71 -31.22 -32.62
C MET A 184 -20.17 -31.81 -33.93
N ASP A 185 -19.22 -31.11 -34.54
CA ASP A 185 -18.51 -31.52 -35.75
C ASP A 185 -17.40 -32.55 -35.47
N GLN A 186 -17.06 -32.78 -34.21
CA GLN A 186 -16.05 -33.75 -33.80
C GLN A 186 -16.55 -35.20 -33.96
N PRO A 187 -15.84 -36.07 -34.72
CA PRO A 187 -16.26 -37.45 -34.96
C PRO A 187 -16.51 -38.29 -33.70
N GLU A 188 -15.76 -38.03 -32.62
CA GLU A 188 -15.87 -38.69 -31.32
C GLU A 188 -17.25 -38.47 -30.66
N ASN A 189 -17.87 -37.31 -30.89
CA ASN A 189 -19.17 -36.96 -30.30
C ASN A 189 -20.36 -37.51 -31.11
N ALA A 190 -20.12 -38.01 -32.33
CA ALA A 190 -21.19 -38.48 -33.23
C ALA A 190 -22.01 -39.64 -32.64
N ALA A 191 -21.40 -40.50 -31.80
CA ALA A 191 -22.11 -41.57 -31.12
C ALA A 191 -23.13 -41.03 -30.10
N VAL A 192 -22.69 -40.09 -29.26
CA VAL A 192 -23.52 -39.45 -28.22
C VAL A 192 -24.63 -38.62 -28.86
N ILE A 193 -24.33 -37.84 -29.90
CA ILE A 193 -25.32 -37.02 -30.62
C ILE A 193 -26.44 -37.88 -31.23
N ARG A 194 -26.07 -39.03 -31.82
CA ARG A 194 -27.06 -39.99 -32.37
C ARG A 194 -27.90 -40.63 -31.27
N ALA A 195 -27.31 -40.94 -30.11
CA ALA A 195 -28.04 -41.49 -28.98
C ALA A 195 -29.09 -40.49 -28.45
N ILE A 196 -28.68 -39.24 -28.23
CA ILE A 196 -29.57 -38.14 -27.82
C ILE A 196 -30.74 -37.99 -28.81
N SER A 197 -30.41 -37.95 -30.10
CA SER A 197 -31.37 -37.78 -31.19
C SER A 197 -32.29 -38.99 -31.43
N GLY A 198 -31.87 -40.18 -30.98
CA GLY A 198 -32.62 -41.43 -31.19
C GLY A 198 -32.68 -41.90 -32.64
N THR A 199 -31.87 -41.31 -33.53
CA THR A 199 -31.75 -41.70 -34.94
C THR A 199 -30.36 -41.36 -35.48
N ALA A 200 -29.92 -42.13 -36.48
CA ALA A 200 -28.68 -41.87 -37.21
C ALA A 200 -28.85 -40.84 -38.34
N ASP A 201 -30.09 -40.50 -38.69
CA ASP A 201 -30.45 -39.62 -39.80
C ASP A 201 -30.59 -38.14 -39.38
N VAL A 202 -29.69 -37.65 -38.53
CA VAL A 202 -29.64 -36.22 -38.11
C VAL A 202 -28.42 -35.54 -38.73
N PRO A 203 -28.54 -34.30 -39.25
CA PRO A 203 -27.38 -33.54 -39.72
C PRO A 203 -26.29 -33.39 -38.64
N ALA A 204 -25.03 -33.26 -39.07
CA ALA A 204 -23.87 -33.22 -38.16
C ALA A 204 -23.85 -32.01 -37.21
N ASP A 205 -24.60 -30.95 -37.52
CA ASP A 205 -24.71 -29.71 -36.75
C ASP A 205 -26.04 -29.60 -35.97
N THR A 206 -26.77 -30.71 -35.85
CA THR A 206 -28.12 -30.74 -35.32
C THR A 206 -28.27 -31.81 -34.23
N VAL A 207 -29.03 -31.48 -33.19
CA VAL A 207 -29.47 -32.41 -32.13
C VAL A 207 -30.99 -32.45 -32.11
N LEU A 208 -31.58 -33.64 -32.06
CA LEU A 208 -33.04 -33.82 -31.98
C LEU A 208 -33.47 -34.13 -30.54
N LEU A 209 -34.08 -33.17 -29.86
CA LEU A 209 -34.65 -33.40 -28.52
C LEU A 209 -36.03 -34.04 -28.65
N ARG A 210 -36.28 -35.09 -27.87
CA ARG A 210 -37.49 -35.92 -27.93
C ARG A 210 -38.37 -35.66 -26.69
N PRO A 211 -39.70 -35.51 -26.86
CA PRO A 211 -40.60 -35.36 -25.73
C PRO A 211 -40.53 -36.53 -24.75
N GLY A 212 -40.54 -36.23 -23.45
CA GLY A 212 -40.56 -37.24 -22.38
C GLY A 212 -39.22 -37.93 -22.11
N VAL A 213 -38.14 -37.55 -22.81
CA VAL A 213 -36.77 -38.03 -22.55
C VAL A 213 -36.06 -37.07 -21.60
N GLU A 214 -35.38 -37.61 -20.58
CA GLU A 214 -34.58 -36.84 -19.65
C GLU A 214 -33.16 -36.63 -20.18
N TYR A 215 -32.73 -35.37 -20.16
CA TYR A 215 -31.41 -34.93 -20.60
C TYR A 215 -30.65 -34.33 -19.43
N LEU A 216 -29.34 -34.52 -19.43
CA LEU A 216 -28.40 -33.78 -18.59
C LEU A 216 -27.60 -32.84 -19.50
N ALA A 217 -27.50 -31.56 -19.17
CA ALA A 217 -26.68 -30.63 -19.96
C ALA A 217 -25.93 -29.65 -19.08
N SER A 218 -24.67 -29.39 -19.44
CA SER A 218 -23.93 -28.23 -18.98
C SER A 218 -24.40 -26.99 -19.73
N ILE A 219 -24.66 -25.93 -18.97
CA ILE A 219 -25.17 -24.67 -19.49
C ILE A 219 -24.44 -23.48 -18.87
N MET A 220 -24.38 -22.39 -19.63
CA MET A 220 -24.22 -21.04 -19.11
C MET A 220 -25.60 -20.39 -19.04
N VAL A 221 -25.89 -19.69 -17.95
CA VAL A 221 -27.16 -19.04 -17.68
C VAL A 221 -27.00 -17.54 -17.90
N ASN A 222 -27.88 -16.96 -18.72
CA ASN A 222 -28.07 -15.51 -18.77
C ASN A 222 -29.28 -15.15 -17.91
N GLU A 223 -29.18 -14.08 -17.14
CA GLU A 223 -30.11 -13.78 -16.06
C GLU A 223 -30.94 -12.53 -16.36
N ARG A 224 -32.15 -12.42 -15.77
CA ARG A 224 -32.97 -11.18 -15.85
C ARG A 224 -32.59 -10.15 -14.79
N GLY A 225 -31.58 -10.45 -13.97
CA GLY A 225 -31.15 -9.63 -12.84
C GLY A 225 -32.08 -9.65 -11.63
N ALA A 226 -33.19 -10.41 -11.68
CA ALA A 226 -34.25 -10.41 -10.66
C ALA A 226 -34.21 -11.68 -9.80
N MET A 227 -34.22 -11.50 -8.48
CA MET A 227 -34.38 -12.59 -7.52
C MET A 227 -35.87 -12.88 -7.29
N VAL A 228 -36.22 -14.16 -7.21
CA VAL A 228 -37.55 -14.66 -6.88
C VAL A 228 -37.47 -15.62 -5.71
N THR A 229 -38.50 -15.64 -4.86
CA THR A 229 -38.57 -16.61 -3.77
C THR A 229 -39.26 -17.89 -4.26
N VAL A 230 -38.55 -19.01 -4.19
CA VAL A 230 -39.03 -20.34 -4.57
C VAL A 230 -38.87 -21.24 -3.36
N ASP A 231 -39.97 -21.80 -2.87
CA ASP A 231 -40.00 -22.66 -1.68
C ASP A 231 -39.36 -22.04 -0.43
N GLY A 232 -39.41 -20.71 -0.32
CA GLY A 232 -38.85 -19.95 0.80
C GLY A 232 -37.40 -19.49 0.60
N GLU A 233 -36.72 -19.98 -0.43
CA GLU A 233 -35.33 -19.63 -0.73
C GLU A 233 -35.23 -18.63 -1.89
N PRO A 234 -34.28 -17.68 -1.83
CA PRO A 234 -34.05 -16.73 -2.91
C PRO A 234 -33.33 -17.43 -4.07
N ARG A 235 -33.90 -17.36 -5.28
CA ARG A 235 -33.32 -17.91 -6.51
C ARG A 235 -33.28 -16.87 -7.62
N MET A 236 -32.25 -16.92 -8.44
CA MET A 236 -32.05 -16.00 -9.56
C MET A 236 -32.90 -16.40 -10.76
N LEU A 237 -33.67 -15.47 -11.32
CA LEU A 237 -34.51 -15.75 -12.47
C LEU A 237 -33.67 -15.84 -13.75
N ALA A 238 -33.59 -17.05 -14.32
CA ALA A 238 -32.94 -17.27 -15.60
C ALA A 238 -33.75 -16.66 -16.77
N ASP A 239 -33.07 -16.05 -17.74
CA ASP A 239 -33.67 -15.50 -18.96
C ASP A 239 -33.52 -16.44 -20.16
N SER A 240 -32.28 -16.87 -20.38
CA SER A 240 -31.88 -17.77 -21.47
C SER A 240 -30.73 -18.65 -21.02
N ILE A 241 -30.56 -19.76 -21.71
CA ILE A 241 -29.48 -20.71 -21.44
C ILE A 241 -28.65 -20.92 -22.70
N MET A 242 -27.36 -21.14 -22.53
CA MET A 242 -26.44 -21.55 -23.56
C MET A 242 -25.88 -22.92 -23.21
N ILE A 243 -26.20 -23.95 -23.99
CA ILE A 243 -25.58 -25.27 -23.79
C ILE A 243 -24.16 -25.22 -24.34
N ARG A 244 -23.18 -25.54 -23.49
CA ARG A 244 -21.75 -25.49 -23.80
C ARG A 244 -20.97 -26.49 -22.93
N PRO A 245 -19.72 -26.84 -23.29
CA PRO A 245 -18.87 -27.71 -22.45
C PRO A 245 -18.82 -27.22 -21.00
N ASP A 246 -18.73 -28.15 -20.05
CA ASP A 246 -18.70 -27.83 -18.63
C ASP A 246 -17.34 -27.24 -18.20
N THR A 247 -17.36 -26.37 -17.19
CA THR A 247 -16.15 -25.70 -16.68
C THR A 247 -15.33 -26.59 -15.76
N TYR A 248 -15.85 -27.73 -15.31
CA TYR A 248 -15.14 -28.64 -14.40
C TYR A 248 -14.03 -29.39 -15.15
N GLY A 249 -14.35 -29.95 -16.31
CA GLY A 249 -13.40 -30.66 -17.17
C GLY A 249 -12.79 -29.81 -18.30
N THR A 250 -12.97 -28.49 -18.31
CA THR A 250 -12.35 -27.60 -19.30
C THR A 250 -11.01 -27.07 -18.79
N ASP A 251 -10.00 -27.16 -19.64
CA ASP A 251 -8.69 -26.58 -19.37
C ASP A 251 -8.78 -25.06 -19.48
N MET A 252 -8.22 -24.39 -18.48
CA MET A 252 -8.15 -22.94 -18.42
C MET A 252 -6.68 -22.54 -18.34
N TRP A 253 -6.30 -21.51 -19.08
CA TRP A 253 -4.96 -20.94 -19.01
C TRP A 253 -5.00 -19.45 -19.29
N ILE A 254 -3.93 -18.77 -18.92
CA ILE A 254 -3.74 -17.36 -19.23
C ILE A 254 -3.11 -17.26 -20.63
N PHE A 255 -3.77 -16.52 -21.50
CA PHE A 255 -3.34 -16.24 -22.86
C PHE A 255 -2.80 -14.80 -22.96
N TYR A 256 -1.65 -14.64 -23.61
CA TYR A 256 -0.97 -13.36 -23.78
C TYR A 256 -1.00 -12.91 -25.24
N SER A 257 -1.26 -11.61 -25.47
CA SER A 257 -1.10 -11.00 -26.80
C SER A 257 -0.82 -9.50 -26.70
N MET A 258 -0.09 -8.95 -27.69
CA MET A 258 0.13 -7.49 -27.78
C MET A 258 -1.16 -6.67 -27.90
N GLN A 259 -2.26 -7.23 -28.42
CA GLN A 259 -3.51 -6.48 -28.60
C GLN A 259 -4.33 -6.37 -27.32
N SER A 260 -4.37 -7.45 -26.53
CA SER A 260 -5.31 -7.59 -25.42
C SER A 260 -4.64 -7.76 -24.06
N GLY A 261 -3.30 -7.78 -24.00
CA GLY A 261 -2.56 -8.05 -22.77
C GLY A 261 -2.81 -9.49 -22.30
N GLU A 262 -3.24 -9.62 -21.05
CA GLU A 262 -3.56 -10.89 -20.38
C GLU A 262 -5.05 -11.21 -20.51
N LEU A 263 -5.39 -12.40 -21.02
CA LEU A 263 -6.77 -12.88 -21.15
C LEU A 263 -6.91 -14.29 -20.59
N LEU A 264 -8.10 -14.60 -20.08
CA LEU A 264 -8.45 -15.97 -19.73
C LEU A 264 -8.85 -16.72 -21.01
N ALA A 265 -8.18 -17.82 -21.29
CA ALA A 265 -8.51 -18.73 -22.38
C ALA A 265 -8.99 -20.08 -21.83
N GLU A 266 -9.86 -20.71 -22.62
CA GLU A 266 -10.50 -21.99 -22.30
C GLU A 266 -10.31 -22.94 -23.48
N GLY A 267 -10.09 -24.22 -23.19
CA GLY A 267 -9.93 -25.27 -24.18
C GLY A 267 -10.55 -26.58 -23.72
N LEU A 268 -11.12 -27.31 -24.68
CA LEU A 268 -11.63 -28.66 -24.43
C LEU A 268 -10.50 -29.60 -24.03
N SER A 269 -10.63 -30.24 -22.88
CA SER A 269 -9.69 -31.28 -22.45
C SER A 269 -9.94 -32.59 -23.19
N GLU A 270 -8.87 -33.37 -23.41
CA GLU A 270 -8.98 -34.68 -24.02
C GLU A 270 -9.87 -35.60 -23.16
N GLY A 271 -10.91 -36.18 -23.76
CA GLY A 271 -11.85 -37.07 -23.07
C GLY A 271 -12.94 -36.37 -22.27
N GLN A 272 -13.07 -35.04 -22.34
CA GLN A 272 -14.21 -34.32 -21.74
C GLN A 272 -15.53 -34.82 -22.34
N PRO A 273 -16.55 -35.15 -21.52
CA PRO A 273 -17.86 -35.54 -22.03
C PRO A 273 -18.51 -34.44 -22.87
N PHE A 274 -19.23 -34.84 -23.91
CA PHE A 274 -20.05 -33.92 -24.69
C PHE A 274 -21.02 -33.16 -23.77
N ALA A 275 -21.24 -31.87 -24.07
CA ALA A 275 -21.97 -30.91 -23.23
C ALA A 275 -23.41 -31.34 -22.84
N MET A 276 -23.98 -32.32 -23.55
CA MET A 276 -25.28 -32.90 -23.28
C MET A 276 -25.21 -34.43 -23.29
N GLN A 277 -26.00 -35.08 -22.43
CA GLN A 277 -26.11 -36.53 -22.34
C GLN A 277 -27.57 -36.96 -22.13
N LEU A 278 -27.89 -38.20 -22.51
CA LEU A 278 -29.10 -38.84 -21.99
C LEU A 278 -28.89 -39.16 -20.51
N TYR A 279 -29.87 -38.82 -19.67
CA TYR A 279 -29.73 -39.05 -18.23
C TYR A 279 -29.60 -40.55 -17.90
N ASP A 280 -30.33 -41.42 -18.62
CA ASP A 280 -30.22 -42.87 -18.46
C ASP A 280 -28.81 -43.39 -18.81
N ASP A 281 -28.13 -42.81 -19.80
CA ASP A 281 -26.76 -43.19 -20.17
C ASP A 281 -25.78 -42.81 -19.06
N VAL A 282 -25.96 -41.64 -18.45
CA VAL A 282 -25.19 -41.22 -17.26
C VAL A 282 -25.40 -42.19 -16.11
N LEU A 283 -26.63 -42.63 -15.83
CA LEU A 283 -26.89 -43.59 -14.75
C LEU A 283 -26.31 -44.99 -15.02
N SER A 284 -26.26 -45.37 -16.29
CA SER A 284 -25.80 -46.70 -16.74
C SER A 284 -24.28 -46.81 -16.84
N ASN A 285 -23.58 -45.69 -16.98
CA ASN A 285 -22.12 -45.60 -17.08
C ASN A 285 -21.51 -45.10 -15.77
N ALA A 286 -20.74 -45.96 -15.08
CA ALA A 286 -20.15 -45.63 -13.78
C ALA A 286 -19.17 -44.45 -13.85
N GLU A 287 -18.34 -44.36 -14.89
CA GLU A 287 -17.36 -43.28 -15.08
C GLU A 287 -18.06 -41.95 -15.35
N LEU A 288 -19.06 -41.96 -16.24
CA LEU A 288 -19.83 -40.76 -16.57
C LEU A 288 -20.65 -40.26 -15.38
N ARG A 289 -21.20 -41.19 -14.59
CA ARG A 289 -21.91 -40.87 -13.35
C ARG A 289 -20.98 -40.20 -12.34
N GLU A 290 -19.81 -40.79 -12.09
CA GLU A 290 -18.83 -40.24 -11.16
C GLU A 290 -18.37 -38.85 -11.58
N TYR A 291 -18.08 -38.67 -12.88
CA TYR A 291 -17.74 -37.38 -13.45
C TYR A 291 -18.79 -36.30 -13.17
N TYR A 292 -20.06 -36.57 -13.49
CA TYR A 292 -21.11 -35.57 -13.28
C TYR A 292 -21.46 -35.35 -11.80
N GLU A 293 -21.27 -36.32 -10.91
CA GLU A 293 -21.41 -36.08 -9.47
C GLU A 293 -20.31 -35.13 -8.96
N GLN A 294 -19.07 -35.30 -9.42
CA GLN A 294 -17.98 -34.37 -9.11
C GLN A 294 -18.22 -32.98 -9.72
N ALA A 295 -18.59 -32.92 -11.00
CA ALA A 295 -18.88 -31.65 -11.68
C ALA A 295 -20.04 -30.89 -11.01
N LYS A 296 -21.12 -31.60 -10.61
CA LYS A 296 -22.22 -30.97 -9.88
C LYS A 296 -21.76 -30.38 -8.54
N ASN A 297 -20.96 -31.13 -7.78
CA ASN A 297 -20.40 -30.63 -6.51
C ASN A 297 -19.52 -29.38 -6.75
N ALA A 298 -18.68 -29.42 -7.77
CA ALA A 298 -17.83 -28.29 -8.15
C ALA A 298 -18.64 -27.04 -8.54
N TYR A 299 -19.75 -27.19 -9.26
CA TYR A 299 -20.64 -26.10 -9.61
C TYR A 299 -21.36 -25.51 -8.40
N TYR A 300 -21.86 -26.38 -7.50
CA TYR A 300 -22.47 -25.95 -6.23
C TYR A 300 -21.50 -25.13 -5.37
N ILE A 301 -20.24 -25.58 -5.29
CA ILE A 301 -19.16 -24.87 -4.58
C ILE A 301 -18.83 -23.55 -5.29
N SER A 302 -18.61 -23.57 -6.60
CA SER A 302 -18.23 -22.38 -7.39
C SER A 302 -19.27 -21.26 -7.31
N ALA A 303 -20.57 -21.60 -7.31
CA ALA A 303 -21.66 -20.65 -7.11
C ALA A 303 -21.62 -19.94 -5.74
N ARG A 304 -20.85 -20.47 -4.78
CA ARG A 304 -20.70 -19.99 -3.41
C ARG A 304 -19.24 -19.70 -3.07
N SER A 305 -18.43 -19.42 -4.09
CA SER A 305 -17.01 -19.15 -3.94
C SER A 305 -16.67 -17.67 -4.14
N PHE A 306 -15.76 -17.18 -3.32
CA PHE A 306 -15.34 -15.79 -3.25
C PHE A 306 -13.82 -15.67 -3.36
N GLY A 307 -13.35 -14.59 -3.97
CA GLY A 307 -11.92 -14.32 -4.08
C GLY A 307 -11.34 -13.77 -2.79
N VAL A 308 -10.31 -14.42 -2.26
CA VAL A 308 -9.58 -14.00 -1.08
C VAL A 308 -8.15 -13.61 -1.45
N MET A 309 -7.69 -12.46 -0.94
CA MET A 309 -6.30 -12.03 -0.99
C MET A 309 -5.69 -12.07 0.40
N ALA A 310 -4.67 -12.91 0.56
CA ALA A 310 -3.93 -13.06 1.80
C ALA A 310 -2.66 -12.20 1.77
N THR A 311 -2.47 -11.33 2.75
CA THR A 311 -1.40 -10.31 2.78
C THR A 311 -0.75 -10.20 4.16
N ASP A 312 0.52 -9.81 4.19
CA ASP A 312 1.23 -9.49 5.43
C ASP A 312 1.08 -8.01 5.84
N ASP A 313 0.70 -7.12 4.91
CA ASP A 313 0.36 -5.72 5.21
C ASP A 313 -0.52 -5.13 4.10
N VAL A 314 -1.79 -4.86 4.43
CA VAL A 314 -2.77 -4.31 3.49
C VAL A 314 -2.40 -2.90 3.05
N LEU A 315 -1.64 -2.16 3.86
CA LEU A 315 -1.13 -0.84 3.47
C LEU A 315 -0.02 -0.92 2.40
N GLY A 316 0.52 -2.12 2.14
CA GLY A 316 1.45 -2.38 1.05
C GLY A 316 0.74 -2.53 -0.30
N VAL A 317 -0.57 -2.81 -0.30
CA VAL A 317 -1.37 -2.84 -1.53
C VAL A 317 -1.38 -1.41 -2.11
N PRO A 318 -0.91 -1.18 -3.35
CA PRO A 318 -0.71 0.17 -3.88
C PRO A 318 -1.95 1.07 -3.80
N ALA A 319 -3.15 0.49 -3.98
CA ALA A 319 -4.41 1.22 -3.84
C ALA A 319 -4.66 1.75 -2.41
N PHE A 320 -4.32 0.99 -1.38
CA PHE A 320 -4.37 1.46 0.00
C PHE A 320 -3.24 2.45 0.29
N HIS A 321 -2.03 2.17 -0.21
CA HIS A 321 -0.84 3.00 0.00
C HIS A 321 -1.00 4.44 -0.54
N LEU A 322 -1.70 4.58 -1.66
CA LEU A 322 -2.01 5.87 -2.29
C LEU A 322 -3.33 6.49 -1.83
N GLY A 323 -4.09 5.81 -0.97
CA GLY A 323 -5.37 6.29 -0.45
C GLY A 323 -6.55 6.21 -1.43
N SER A 324 -6.42 5.54 -2.58
CA SER A 324 -7.57 5.24 -3.45
C SER A 324 -8.50 4.20 -2.83
N THR A 325 -8.00 3.39 -1.90
CA THR A 325 -8.79 2.51 -1.04
C THR A 325 -8.70 2.97 0.41
N PHE A 326 -9.84 3.09 1.10
CA PHE A 326 -9.90 3.58 2.48
C PHE A 326 -10.97 2.85 3.29
N MET A 327 -10.85 2.90 4.62
CA MET A 327 -11.84 2.29 5.51
C MET A 327 -13.12 3.14 5.53
N GLN A 328 -14.26 2.49 5.23
CA GLN A 328 -15.58 3.10 5.40
C GLN A 328 -16.13 2.82 6.80
N GLU A 329 -16.00 1.57 7.27
CA GLU A 329 -16.45 1.13 8.60
C GLU A 329 -15.42 0.19 9.24
N GLY A 330 -15.39 0.14 10.57
CA GLY A 330 -14.46 -0.70 11.31
C GLY A 330 -13.02 -0.19 11.26
N ARG A 331 -12.06 -1.10 11.10
CA ARG A 331 -10.61 -0.79 11.14
C ARG A 331 -9.81 -1.68 10.19
N ILE A 332 -8.58 -1.28 9.92
CA ILE A 332 -7.56 -2.15 9.31
C ILE A 332 -7.08 -3.22 10.30
N PHE A 333 -6.40 -4.24 9.77
CA PHE A 333 -5.67 -5.22 10.57
C PHE A 333 -4.56 -4.56 11.40
N THR A 334 -4.36 -5.07 12.60
CA THR A 334 -3.27 -4.67 13.50
C THR A 334 -2.03 -5.53 13.27
N GLY A 335 -0.86 -5.03 13.68
CA GLY A 335 0.38 -5.81 13.62
C GLY A 335 0.30 -7.13 14.38
N GLU A 336 -0.38 -7.15 15.53
CA GLU A 336 -0.58 -8.37 16.34
C GLU A 336 -1.43 -9.41 15.60
N GLU A 337 -2.46 -9.00 14.84
CA GLU A 337 -3.28 -9.91 14.05
C GLU A 337 -2.49 -10.52 12.88
N TYR A 338 -1.61 -9.75 12.23
CA TYR A 338 -0.68 -10.29 11.24
C TYR A 338 0.33 -11.25 11.85
N ASP A 339 0.88 -10.93 13.02
CA ASP A 339 1.89 -11.74 13.68
C ASP A 339 1.34 -13.06 14.23
N SER A 340 0.14 -13.02 14.83
CA SER A 340 -0.54 -14.17 15.41
C SER A 340 -1.31 -15.02 14.40
N GLY A 341 -1.65 -14.45 13.24
CA GLY A 341 -2.54 -15.10 12.27
C GLY A 341 -3.98 -15.17 12.76
N GLU A 342 -4.48 -14.09 13.36
CA GLU A 342 -5.86 -14.01 13.85
C GLU A 342 -6.84 -14.15 12.67
N ALA A 343 -7.92 -14.91 12.87
CA ALA A 343 -8.93 -15.17 11.84
C ALA A 343 -9.91 -13.98 11.72
N VAL A 344 -9.41 -12.90 11.13
CA VAL A 344 -10.15 -11.67 10.83
C VAL A 344 -10.09 -11.37 9.34
N CYS A 345 -11.13 -10.73 8.81
CA CYS A 345 -11.18 -10.34 7.41
C CYS A 345 -11.64 -8.90 7.22
N MET A 346 -11.32 -8.36 6.05
CA MET A 346 -11.84 -7.09 5.56
C MET A 346 -12.50 -7.32 4.21
N VAL A 347 -13.68 -6.74 4.01
CA VAL A 347 -14.47 -6.87 2.80
C VAL A 347 -14.74 -5.52 2.17
N SER A 348 -14.99 -5.47 0.87
CA SER A 348 -15.35 -4.20 0.24
C SER A 348 -16.79 -3.79 0.60
N THR A 349 -17.09 -2.51 0.47
CA THR A 349 -18.46 -1.97 0.62
C THR A 349 -19.44 -2.60 -0.37
N ASN A 350 -19.01 -2.83 -1.62
CA ASN A 350 -19.88 -3.40 -2.64
C ASN A 350 -20.19 -4.87 -2.35
N LEU A 351 -19.20 -5.64 -1.89
CA LEU A 351 -19.39 -7.03 -1.50
C LEU A 351 -20.24 -7.15 -0.23
N ALA A 352 -19.95 -6.34 0.80
CA ALA A 352 -20.73 -6.31 2.02
C ALA A 352 -22.21 -5.99 1.76
N LYS A 353 -22.49 -5.00 0.89
CA LYS A 353 -23.87 -4.68 0.47
C LYS A 353 -24.52 -5.81 -0.31
N ALA A 354 -23.79 -6.43 -1.24
CA ALA A 354 -24.31 -7.52 -2.05
C ALA A 354 -24.72 -8.72 -1.19
N GLN A 355 -23.91 -9.06 -0.19
CA GLN A 355 -24.14 -10.20 0.69
C GLN A 355 -24.86 -9.87 2.01
N GLY A 356 -25.17 -8.60 2.26
CA GLY A 356 -25.80 -8.16 3.50
C GLY A 356 -24.91 -8.29 4.74
N TRP A 357 -23.58 -8.32 4.57
CA TRP A 357 -22.61 -8.45 5.65
C TRP A 357 -22.31 -7.12 6.33
N SER A 358 -22.01 -7.18 7.63
CA SER A 358 -21.66 -6.06 8.50
C SER A 358 -20.40 -6.34 9.32
N VAL A 359 -19.75 -5.30 9.84
CA VAL A 359 -18.64 -5.45 10.78
C VAL A 359 -19.11 -6.22 12.02
N GLY A 360 -18.38 -7.28 12.39
CA GLY A 360 -18.70 -8.19 13.48
C GLY A 360 -19.33 -9.52 13.02
N ASP A 361 -19.78 -9.62 11.78
CA ASP A 361 -20.24 -10.90 11.22
C ASP A 361 -19.09 -11.88 11.08
N VAL A 362 -19.41 -13.18 11.15
CA VAL A 362 -18.44 -14.27 11.06
C VAL A 362 -18.72 -15.09 9.83
N ILE A 363 -17.73 -15.18 8.95
CA ILE A 363 -17.79 -15.92 7.70
C ILE A 363 -17.04 -17.25 7.85
N ASP A 364 -17.69 -18.37 7.53
CA ASP A 364 -17.06 -19.70 7.52
C ASP A 364 -16.47 -19.99 6.13
N MET A 365 -15.14 -19.97 6.02
CA MET A 365 -14.41 -20.09 4.75
C MET A 365 -13.71 -21.43 4.64
N SER A 366 -13.85 -22.09 3.50
CA SER A 366 -13.00 -23.22 3.08
C SER A 366 -12.15 -22.82 1.88
N PHE A 367 -10.82 -22.81 2.05
CA PHE A 367 -9.87 -22.28 1.08
C PHE A 367 -9.38 -23.36 0.11
N TYR A 368 -9.23 -22.98 -1.17
CA TYR A 368 -8.70 -23.83 -2.23
C TYR A 368 -7.86 -23.02 -3.24
N GLU A 369 -6.92 -23.69 -3.91
CA GLU A 369 -6.15 -23.11 -5.01
C GLU A 369 -6.98 -23.05 -6.28
N TYR A 370 -6.90 -21.93 -7.01
CA TYR A 370 -7.48 -21.80 -8.34
C TYR A 370 -6.46 -21.13 -9.28
N ASP A 371 -6.09 -21.82 -10.35
CA ASP A 371 -4.85 -21.58 -11.09
C ASP A 371 -4.92 -20.42 -12.11
N CYS A 372 -6.10 -19.81 -12.28
CA CYS A 372 -6.33 -18.83 -13.33
C CYS A 372 -6.94 -17.56 -12.77
N PHE A 373 -6.08 -16.62 -12.40
CA PHE A 373 -6.48 -15.24 -12.11
C PHE A 373 -5.69 -14.29 -13.00
N LEU A 374 -6.34 -13.24 -13.48
CA LEU A 374 -5.70 -12.19 -14.26
C LEU A 374 -5.00 -11.19 -13.34
N ASN A 375 -3.79 -10.75 -13.69
CA ASN A 375 -3.09 -9.66 -13.01
C ASN A 375 -3.64 -8.31 -13.47
N GLU A 376 -3.98 -8.19 -14.75
CA GLU A 376 -4.63 -7.00 -15.31
C GLU A 376 -6.11 -6.95 -14.94
N THR A 377 -6.41 -6.41 -13.77
CA THR A 377 -7.79 -6.23 -13.33
C THR A 377 -8.30 -4.84 -13.77
N TYR A 378 -8.68 -4.68 -15.05
CA TYR A 378 -9.30 -3.44 -15.57
C TYR A 378 -10.57 -3.05 -14.78
N ARG A 379 -11.00 -1.78 -14.79
CA ARG A 379 -12.25 -1.34 -14.12
C ARG A 379 -13.41 -2.31 -14.47
N TRP A 380 -14.06 -2.87 -13.45
CA TRP A 380 -15.11 -3.92 -13.51
C TRP A 380 -14.63 -5.38 -13.48
N THR A 381 -13.34 -5.63 -13.34
CA THR A 381 -12.86 -6.99 -13.03
C THR A 381 -13.21 -7.40 -11.61
N GLU A 382 -13.41 -8.70 -11.49
CA GLU A 382 -13.83 -9.39 -10.28
C GLU A 382 -12.99 -10.65 -10.13
N LEU A 383 -12.88 -11.11 -8.90
CA LEU A 383 -12.33 -12.43 -8.63
C LEU A 383 -13.46 -13.45 -8.75
N ALA A 384 -13.46 -14.28 -9.77
CA ALA A 384 -14.44 -15.35 -9.98
C ALA A 384 -13.75 -16.73 -9.86
N PRO A 385 -13.40 -17.17 -8.64
CA PRO A 385 -12.72 -18.45 -8.46
C PRO A 385 -13.64 -19.62 -8.80
N ILE A 386 -13.16 -20.54 -9.63
CA ILE A 386 -13.90 -21.75 -10.03
C ILE A 386 -13.28 -22.95 -9.33
N TYR A 387 -14.09 -23.73 -8.62
CA TYR A 387 -13.66 -24.96 -7.97
C TYR A 387 -13.60 -26.09 -9.01
N ARG A 388 -12.43 -26.71 -9.18
CA ARG A 388 -12.21 -27.79 -10.16
C ARG A 388 -11.61 -29.07 -9.55
N HIS A 389 -11.63 -29.18 -8.22
CA HIS A 389 -11.11 -30.34 -7.52
C HIS A 389 -12.21 -31.40 -7.30
N ALA A 390 -11.80 -32.65 -7.16
CA ALA A 390 -12.74 -33.73 -6.88
C ALA A 390 -13.19 -33.71 -5.41
N GLY A 391 -14.51 -33.62 -5.20
CA GLY A 391 -15.10 -33.69 -3.86
C GLY A 391 -14.60 -32.58 -2.92
N ASP A 392 -14.20 -32.97 -1.71
CA ASP A 392 -13.70 -32.08 -0.66
C ASP A 392 -12.16 -32.00 -0.63
N GLU A 393 -11.47 -32.75 -1.48
CA GLU A 393 -10.00 -32.93 -1.42
C GLU A 393 -9.23 -31.66 -1.81
N GLY A 394 -9.88 -30.74 -2.54
CA GLY A 394 -9.27 -29.47 -2.95
C GLY A 394 -9.17 -28.42 -1.85
N PHE A 395 -9.80 -28.63 -0.69
CA PHE A 395 -9.74 -27.66 0.40
C PHE A 395 -8.50 -27.90 1.27
N PHE A 396 -7.55 -26.97 1.22
CA PHE A 396 -6.32 -27.08 2.01
C PHE A 396 -6.48 -26.51 3.43
N ASP A 397 -7.38 -25.54 3.66
CA ASP A 397 -7.62 -24.97 5.00
C ASP A 397 -9.07 -24.52 5.21
N ARG A 398 -9.50 -24.41 6.47
CA ARG A 398 -10.85 -23.97 6.85
C ARG A 398 -10.81 -23.09 8.10
N GLY A 399 -11.60 -22.02 8.14
CA GLY A 399 -11.60 -21.11 9.27
C GLY A 399 -12.82 -20.19 9.33
N LYS A 400 -13.11 -19.71 10.54
CA LYS A 400 -14.17 -18.73 10.80
C LYS A 400 -13.56 -17.34 10.97
N TYR A 401 -13.87 -16.45 10.05
CA TYR A 401 -13.28 -15.13 9.94
C TYR A 401 -14.26 -14.04 10.37
N THR A 402 -13.87 -13.23 11.35
CA THR A 402 -14.69 -12.08 11.78
C THR A 402 -14.40 -10.87 10.91
N ILE A 403 -15.44 -10.24 10.36
CA ILE A 403 -15.30 -8.99 9.60
C ILE A 403 -14.93 -7.87 10.58
N VAL A 404 -13.71 -7.34 10.48
CA VAL A 404 -13.24 -6.23 11.34
C VAL A 404 -13.27 -4.87 10.65
N GLY A 405 -13.43 -4.88 9.32
CA GLY A 405 -13.44 -3.66 8.53
C GLY A 405 -14.15 -3.83 7.19
N ILE A 406 -14.81 -2.76 6.76
CA ILE A 406 -15.39 -2.62 5.44
C ILE A 406 -14.68 -1.44 4.75
N TYR A 407 -14.05 -1.72 3.61
CA TYR A 407 -13.28 -0.73 2.84
C TYR A 407 -14.03 -0.31 1.57
N ASP A 408 -13.82 0.92 1.11
CA ASP A 408 -14.39 1.42 -0.14
C ASP A 408 -13.28 1.85 -1.11
N LEU A 409 -13.58 1.80 -2.40
CA LEU A 409 -12.68 2.16 -3.47
C LEU A 409 -13.15 3.46 -4.13
N ARG A 410 -12.28 4.46 -4.16
CA ARG A 410 -12.41 5.59 -5.07
C ARG A 410 -11.74 5.22 -6.39
N PRO A 411 -12.42 5.42 -7.54
CA PRO A 411 -11.82 5.11 -8.83
C PRO A 411 -10.55 5.94 -9.04
N ALA A 412 -9.41 5.25 -9.10
CA ALA A 412 -8.17 5.80 -9.60
C ALA A 412 -8.36 6.14 -11.09
N MET A 413 -8.39 7.44 -11.42
CA MET A 413 -8.27 7.90 -12.81
C MET A 413 -6.80 7.83 -13.24
N GLY A 414 -6.38 6.69 -13.79
CA GLY A 414 -4.99 6.41 -14.18
C GLY A 414 -4.33 7.55 -14.96
N GLY A 415 -3.19 8.02 -14.44
CA GLY A 415 -2.20 8.79 -15.18
C GLY A 415 -1.17 7.85 -15.81
N SER A 416 -0.56 8.26 -16.91
CA SER A 416 0.29 7.44 -17.81
C SER A 416 1.60 6.89 -17.23
N THR A 417 1.85 7.02 -15.92
CA THR A 417 3.10 6.60 -15.25
C THR A 417 2.86 5.65 -14.09
N VAL A 418 1.61 5.20 -13.88
CA VAL A 418 1.25 4.32 -12.78
C VAL A 418 0.89 2.95 -13.34
N SER A 419 1.44 1.87 -12.78
CA SER A 419 1.07 0.50 -13.20
C SER A 419 -0.42 0.31 -12.90
N GLU A 420 -1.23 0.20 -13.97
CA GLU A 420 -2.68 0.02 -13.87
C GLU A 420 -3.04 -1.30 -13.17
N THR A 421 -2.22 -2.33 -13.35
CA THR A 421 -2.35 -3.66 -12.75
C THR A 421 -2.11 -3.60 -11.24
N ALA A 422 -1.08 -2.86 -10.81
CA ALA A 422 -0.69 -2.70 -9.41
C ALA A 422 -1.72 -1.93 -8.57
N LEU A 423 -2.42 -0.97 -9.19
CA LEU A 423 -3.48 -0.21 -8.53
C LEU A 423 -4.82 -0.95 -8.43
N SER A 424 -4.95 -2.07 -9.13
CA SER A 424 -6.24 -2.71 -9.24
C SER A 424 -6.54 -3.61 -8.05
N VAL A 425 -7.66 -3.30 -7.38
CA VAL A 425 -8.26 -4.12 -6.34
C VAL A 425 -9.68 -4.43 -6.79
N PRO A 426 -9.97 -5.69 -7.20
CA PRO A 426 -11.31 -6.08 -7.61
C PRO A 426 -12.35 -5.77 -6.53
N TRP A 427 -13.53 -5.35 -6.96
CA TRP A 427 -14.59 -4.89 -6.06
C TRP A 427 -15.05 -5.97 -5.07
N ASN A 428 -14.80 -7.26 -5.34
CA ASN A 428 -15.20 -8.38 -4.50
C ASN A 428 -14.03 -9.04 -3.75
N THR A 429 -12.91 -8.32 -3.57
CA THR A 429 -11.76 -8.86 -2.84
C THR A 429 -12.03 -8.93 -1.34
N ILE A 430 -11.86 -10.11 -0.75
CA ILE A 430 -11.80 -10.30 0.71
C ILE A 430 -10.33 -10.32 1.12
N PHE A 431 -9.91 -9.44 2.02
CA PHE A 431 -8.56 -9.49 2.58
C PHE A 431 -8.53 -10.30 3.87
N VAL A 432 -7.46 -11.07 4.08
CA VAL A 432 -7.17 -11.79 5.34
C VAL A 432 -5.67 -11.69 5.68
N PRO A 433 -5.27 -11.75 6.97
CA PRO A 433 -3.87 -11.92 7.35
C PRO A 433 -3.31 -13.22 6.79
N LYS A 434 -2.16 -13.19 6.10
CA LYS A 434 -1.59 -14.38 5.44
C LYS A 434 -1.40 -15.57 6.39
N LYS A 435 -0.86 -15.33 7.59
CA LYS A 435 -0.66 -16.36 8.63
C LYS A 435 -1.94 -16.94 9.22
N SER A 436 -3.10 -16.33 8.98
CA SER A 436 -4.38 -16.90 9.45
C SER A 436 -4.74 -18.19 8.72
N ILE A 437 -4.21 -18.38 7.52
CA ILE A 437 -4.38 -19.57 6.69
C ILE A 437 -3.23 -20.53 7.02
N ARG A 438 -3.49 -21.56 7.82
CA ARG A 438 -2.44 -22.37 8.47
C ARG A 438 -1.81 -23.39 7.53
N ASN A 439 -2.60 -23.89 6.60
CA ASN A 439 -2.22 -24.95 5.66
C ASN A 439 -2.10 -24.40 4.24
N ALA A 440 -1.74 -23.11 4.11
CA ALA A 440 -1.55 -22.47 2.82
C ALA A 440 -0.49 -23.21 1.97
N PRO A 441 -0.64 -23.22 0.64
CA PRO A 441 0.39 -23.66 -0.29
C PRO A 441 1.73 -22.95 -0.04
N ALA A 442 2.82 -23.61 -0.43
CA ALA A 442 4.16 -23.08 -0.24
C ALA A 442 4.36 -21.76 -1.00
N GLU A 443 5.07 -20.79 -0.40
CA GLU A 443 5.22 -19.45 -0.97
C GLU A 443 5.91 -19.47 -2.35
N GLU A 444 6.76 -20.46 -2.61
CA GLU A 444 7.44 -20.66 -3.89
C GLU A 444 6.50 -21.01 -5.05
N THR A 445 5.27 -21.46 -4.76
CA THR A 445 4.24 -21.72 -5.78
C THR A 445 3.46 -20.46 -6.13
N LEU A 446 3.61 -19.37 -5.37
CA LEU A 446 2.96 -18.11 -5.68
C LEU A 446 3.64 -17.42 -6.87
N PRO A 447 2.86 -16.91 -7.83
CA PRO A 447 3.42 -16.14 -8.93
C PRO A 447 3.87 -14.75 -8.48
N VAL A 448 5.03 -14.34 -8.97
CA VAL A 448 5.51 -12.96 -8.84
C VAL A 448 4.91 -12.10 -9.94
N SER A 449 4.16 -11.07 -9.54
CA SER A 449 3.59 -10.07 -10.45
C SER A 449 3.40 -8.72 -9.76
N GLY A 450 3.18 -7.65 -10.55
CA GLY A 450 2.92 -6.31 -10.02
C GLY A 450 1.66 -6.21 -9.16
N ALA A 451 0.70 -7.14 -9.36
CA ALA A 451 -0.52 -7.20 -8.57
C ALA A 451 -0.35 -7.89 -7.22
N LEU A 452 0.73 -8.64 -6.99
CA LEU A 452 0.92 -9.47 -5.80
C LEU A 452 2.14 -9.10 -4.97
N LEU A 453 3.22 -8.63 -5.60
CA LEU A 453 4.47 -8.35 -4.92
C LEU A 453 4.57 -6.87 -4.53
N THR A 454 4.97 -6.62 -3.29
CA THR A 454 5.35 -5.28 -2.82
C THR A 454 6.59 -5.35 -1.94
N LEU A 455 7.56 -4.50 -2.25
CA LEU A 455 8.76 -4.30 -1.46
C LEU A 455 8.60 -3.01 -0.65
N TRP A 456 8.80 -3.07 0.65
CA TRP A 456 8.86 -1.88 1.50
C TRP A 456 10.30 -1.37 1.51
N LEU A 457 10.48 -0.10 1.16
CA LEU A 457 11.78 0.54 1.10
C LEU A 457 11.93 1.59 2.19
N LYS A 458 13.16 1.76 2.65
CA LYS A 458 13.55 2.90 3.48
C LYS A 458 13.38 4.18 2.66
N ASN A 459 12.80 5.21 3.27
CA ASN A 459 12.65 6.50 2.62
C ASN A 459 14.03 7.03 2.18
N GLY A 460 14.10 7.53 0.94
CA GLY A 460 15.34 8.02 0.33
C GLY A 460 16.33 6.96 -0.17
N SER A 461 15.99 5.67 -0.14
CA SER A 461 16.88 4.60 -0.63
C SER A 461 16.58 4.13 -2.07
N ILE A 462 15.73 4.83 -2.82
CA ILE A 462 15.32 4.43 -4.18
C ILE A 462 16.52 4.33 -5.12
N ASP A 463 17.39 5.34 -5.15
CA ASP A 463 18.55 5.37 -6.05
C ASP A 463 19.58 4.28 -5.69
N GLU A 464 19.79 4.03 -4.39
CA GLU A 464 20.69 2.98 -3.91
C GLU A 464 20.16 1.59 -4.29
N PHE A 465 18.85 1.37 -4.12
CA PHE A 465 18.18 0.13 -4.50
C PHE A 465 18.27 -0.12 -6.01
N LEU A 466 17.95 0.89 -6.84
CA LEU A 466 18.05 0.77 -8.30
C LEU A 466 19.47 0.47 -8.76
N GLY A 467 20.48 1.12 -8.16
CA GLY A 467 21.88 0.84 -8.45
C GLY A 467 22.29 -0.61 -8.18
N GLU A 468 21.76 -1.22 -7.11
CA GLU A 468 21.99 -2.65 -6.82
C GLU A 468 21.27 -3.55 -7.83
N MET A 469 20.03 -3.25 -8.20
CA MET A 469 19.27 -4.04 -9.18
C MET A 469 19.93 -4.02 -10.56
N ASP A 470 20.47 -2.87 -10.97
CA ASP A 470 21.28 -2.70 -12.17
C ASP A 470 22.59 -3.52 -12.09
N ALA A 471 23.28 -3.49 -10.94
CA ALA A 471 24.51 -4.24 -10.71
C ALA A 471 24.31 -5.77 -10.72
N LEU A 472 23.15 -6.23 -10.22
CA LEU A 472 22.71 -7.63 -10.31
C LEU A 472 22.26 -8.02 -11.72
N GLY A 473 22.13 -7.05 -12.64
CA GLY A 473 21.66 -7.26 -14.00
C GLY A 473 20.20 -7.71 -14.04
N LEU A 474 19.37 -7.26 -13.10
CA LEU A 474 17.94 -7.59 -13.05
C LEU A 474 17.11 -6.65 -13.93
N THR A 475 17.56 -5.41 -14.08
CA THR A 475 16.96 -4.35 -14.89
C THR A 475 17.58 -4.30 -16.29
N GLY A 476 16.87 -3.62 -17.21
CA GLY A 476 17.29 -3.49 -18.60
C GLY A 476 16.88 -4.70 -19.46
N GLN A 477 16.64 -4.43 -20.74
CA GLN A 477 16.11 -5.43 -21.67
C GLN A 477 17.12 -6.54 -21.91
N LYS A 478 16.68 -7.78 -21.72
CA LYS A 478 17.45 -8.99 -21.95
C LYS A 478 16.95 -9.70 -23.19
N GLU A 479 17.87 -10.23 -24.00
CA GLU A 479 17.51 -11.10 -25.14
C GLU A 479 16.90 -12.43 -24.67
N GLN A 480 17.30 -12.91 -23.48
CA GLN A 480 16.72 -14.09 -22.83
C GLN A 480 16.59 -13.88 -21.32
N GLY A 481 15.42 -14.21 -20.78
CA GLY A 481 15.09 -14.07 -19.36
C GLY A 481 14.26 -12.84 -19.04
N TYR A 482 13.94 -12.68 -17.76
CA TYR A 482 13.06 -11.63 -17.27
C TYR A 482 13.83 -10.34 -16.93
N GLU A 483 13.29 -9.20 -17.39
CA GLU A 483 13.60 -7.85 -16.94
C GLU A 483 12.68 -7.48 -15.77
N ALA A 484 13.26 -7.12 -14.63
CA ALA A 484 12.51 -6.56 -13.51
C ALA A 484 12.32 -5.05 -13.72
N ARG A 485 11.07 -4.61 -13.75
CA ARG A 485 10.69 -3.19 -13.76
C ARG A 485 10.08 -2.81 -12.43
N PHE A 486 10.60 -1.73 -11.84
CA PHE A 486 10.16 -1.24 -10.55
C PHE A 486 9.38 0.07 -10.69
N THR A 487 8.20 0.12 -10.08
CA THR A 487 7.42 1.35 -9.90
C THR A 487 7.42 1.72 -8.42
N PHE A 488 7.85 2.94 -8.10
CA PHE A 488 8.01 3.41 -6.72
C PHE A 488 6.87 4.34 -6.31
N TYR A 489 6.40 4.18 -5.08
CA TYR A 489 5.39 5.02 -4.45
C TYR A 489 5.89 5.46 -3.07
N ASP A 490 6.35 6.70 -2.96
CA ASP A 490 6.97 7.28 -1.76
C ASP A 490 6.08 8.30 -1.04
N GLN A 491 4.81 8.39 -1.46
CA GLN A 491 3.82 9.33 -0.96
C GLN A 491 4.25 10.81 -1.03
N GLY A 492 5.22 11.15 -1.91
CA GLY A 492 5.75 12.50 -2.05
C GLY A 492 6.98 12.80 -1.19
N TYR A 493 7.57 11.82 -0.51
CA TYR A 493 8.78 12.00 0.29
C TYR A 493 9.93 12.65 -0.50
N SER A 494 10.19 12.18 -1.74
CA SER A 494 11.25 12.72 -2.60
C SER A 494 11.02 14.18 -2.99
N LYS A 495 9.79 14.70 -2.88
CA LYS A 495 9.49 16.12 -3.11
C LYS A 495 9.92 17.00 -1.94
N ILE A 496 9.77 16.51 -0.71
CA ILE A 496 10.02 17.31 0.51
C ILE A 496 11.43 17.12 1.08
N GLN A 497 12.03 15.95 0.88
CA GLN A 497 13.33 15.60 1.46
C GLN A 497 14.43 16.60 1.07
N PRO A 498 14.59 17.03 -0.21
CA PRO A 498 15.62 17.99 -0.57
C PRO A 498 15.48 19.32 0.18
N SER A 499 14.26 19.83 0.32
CA SER A 499 13.98 21.07 1.06
C SER A 499 14.28 20.93 2.55
N LEU A 500 13.95 19.79 3.17
CA LEU A 500 14.27 19.53 4.58
C LEU A 500 15.78 19.39 4.82
N VAL A 501 16.49 18.71 3.92
CA VAL A 501 17.95 18.59 3.98
C VAL A 501 18.63 19.95 3.79
N ALA A 502 18.16 20.77 2.84
CA ALA A 502 18.67 22.12 2.64
C ALA A 502 18.43 23.02 3.87
N LEU A 503 17.26 22.91 4.50
CA LEU A 503 16.94 23.61 5.74
C LEU A 503 17.85 23.16 6.90
N SER A 504 18.09 21.85 7.04
CA SER A 504 19.02 21.32 8.05
C SER A 504 20.44 21.81 7.83
N GLY A 505 20.96 21.75 6.59
CA GLY A 505 22.29 22.26 6.26
C GLY A 505 22.45 23.76 6.53
N THR A 506 21.42 24.56 6.23
CA THR A 506 21.43 26.00 6.53
C THR A 506 21.41 26.27 8.04
N ALA A 507 20.59 25.53 8.79
CA ALA A 507 20.50 25.66 10.24
C ALA A 507 21.80 25.24 10.94
N GLU A 508 22.47 24.19 10.46
CA GLU A 508 23.77 23.74 10.95
C GLU A 508 24.84 24.82 10.76
N LEU A 509 24.93 25.42 9.56
CA LEU A 509 25.87 26.50 9.29
C LEU A 509 25.62 27.73 10.19
N LEU A 510 24.35 28.11 10.38
CA LEU A 510 23.97 29.20 11.30
C LEU A 510 24.30 28.86 12.75
N LEU A 511 24.18 27.61 13.15
CA LEU A 511 24.55 27.15 14.49
C LEU A 511 26.06 27.22 14.70
N ILE A 512 26.86 26.74 13.75
CA ILE A 512 28.33 26.83 13.81
C ILE A 512 28.78 28.30 13.86
N ALA A 513 28.24 29.15 13.00
CA ALA A 513 28.58 30.58 12.96
C ALA A 513 28.18 31.30 14.26
N SER A 514 26.98 31.05 14.78
CA SER A 514 26.50 31.65 16.03
C SER A 514 27.28 31.15 17.26
N LEU A 515 27.68 29.87 17.28
CA LEU A 515 28.55 29.31 18.31
C LEU A 515 29.94 29.94 18.29
N ALA A 516 30.54 30.10 17.11
CA ALA A 516 31.82 30.79 16.96
C ALA A 516 31.73 32.25 17.42
N LEU A 517 30.65 32.95 17.06
CA LEU A 517 30.37 34.30 17.53
C LEU A 517 30.20 34.35 19.05
N LEU A 518 29.53 33.36 19.65
CA LEU A 518 29.35 33.27 21.10
C LEU A 518 30.68 33.01 21.82
N LEU A 519 31.52 32.13 21.30
CA LEU A 519 32.85 31.85 21.86
C LEU A 519 33.77 33.06 21.77
N CYS A 520 33.97 33.61 20.56
CA CYS A 520 34.87 34.73 20.32
C CYS A 520 34.34 36.03 20.93
N GLY A 521 33.06 36.34 20.68
CA GLY A 521 32.40 37.54 21.18
C GLY A 521 32.24 37.52 22.70
N GLY A 522 31.83 36.39 23.27
CA GLY A 522 31.75 36.20 24.72
C GLY A 522 33.10 36.36 25.41
N ALA A 523 34.16 35.74 24.88
CA ALA A 523 35.52 35.88 25.43
C ALA A 523 36.08 37.30 25.26
N LEU A 524 35.86 37.96 24.12
CA LEU A 524 36.28 39.35 23.91
C LEU A 524 35.54 40.32 24.83
N LEU A 525 34.23 40.15 25.01
CA LEU A 525 33.44 40.95 25.95
C LEU A 525 33.92 40.72 27.39
N ALA A 526 34.22 39.47 27.76
CA ALA A 526 34.80 39.13 29.06
C ALA A 526 36.17 39.80 29.26
N LEU A 527 37.02 39.80 28.23
CA LEU A 527 38.32 40.48 28.24
C LEU A 527 38.18 41.99 28.38
N PHE A 528 37.33 42.63 27.57
CA PHE A 528 37.08 44.08 27.66
C PHE A 528 36.49 44.48 29.01
N TYR A 529 35.59 43.67 29.55
CA TYR A 529 35.09 43.86 30.91
C TYR A 529 36.22 43.75 31.93
N ALA A 530 37.04 42.70 31.87
CA ALA A 530 38.17 42.51 32.78
C ALA A 530 39.19 43.67 32.70
N LEU A 531 39.51 44.14 31.49
CA LEU A 531 40.37 45.29 31.24
C LEU A 531 39.81 46.56 31.87
N SER A 532 38.50 46.80 31.74
CA SER A 532 37.83 47.94 32.36
C SER A 532 37.87 47.91 33.90
N GLN A 533 37.90 46.70 34.49
CA GLN A 533 37.95 46.51 35.94
C GLN A 533 39.37 46.50 36.50
N ARG A 534 40.42 46.49 35.66
CA ARG A 534 41.82 46.39 36.10
C ARG A 534 42.20 47.46 37.13
N GLN A 535 41.87 48.72 36.86
CA GLN A 535 42.17 49.83 37.79
C GLN A 535 41.32 49.76 39.07
N ASN A 536 40.02 49.42 38.95
CA ASN A 536 39.12 49.27 40.09
C ASN A 536 39.60 48.17 41.05
N LEU A 537 40.06 47.03 40.52
CA LEU A 537 40.66 45.94 41.28
C LEU A 537 41.95 46.39 41.98
N GLY A 538 42.80 47.17 41.32
CA GLY A 538 44.01 47.76 41.90
C GLY A 538 43.71 48.69 43.08
N VAL A 539 42.74 49.61 42.91
CA VAL A 539 42.29 50.53 43.96
C VAL A 539 41.67 49.76 45.14
N MET A 540 40.78 48.80 44.88
CA MET A 540 40.19 47.95 45.93
C MET A 540 41.27 47.24 46.75
N ARG A 541 42.30 46.71 46.09
CA ARG A 541 43.41 46.02 46.76
C ARG A 541 44.31 46.96 47.56
N MET A 542 44.51 48.21 47.12
CA MET A 542 45.23 49.22 47.91
C MET A 542 44.46 49.69 49.14
N LEU A 543 43.13 49.73 49.07
CA LEU A 543 42.24 50.03 50.19
C LEU A 543 42.09 48.85 51.19
N GLY A 544 42.92 47.80 51.06
CA GLY A 544 42.95 46.67 51.99
C GLY A 544 41.94 45.54 51.71
N CYS A 545 41.24 45.54 50.57
CA CYS A 545 40.38 44.39 50.24
C CYS A 545 41.20 43.13 49.91
N SER A 546 40.77 41.99 50.44
CA SER A 546 41.34 40.69 50.11
C SER A 546 41.06 40.30 48.65
N LYS A 547 41.94 39.46 48.06
CA LYS A 547 41.80 38.97 46.66
C LYS A 547 40.42 38.37 46.40
N ALA A 548 39.90 37.58 47.35
CA ALA A 548 38.57 36.96 47.24
C ALA A 548 37.42 37.98 47.25
N LYS A 549 37.50 39.05 48.06
CA LYS A 549 36.48 40.10 48.09
C LYS A 549 36.48 40.91 46.80
N ALA A 550 37.66 41.25 46.27
CA ALA A 550 37.80 41.96 44.99
C ALA A 550 37.30 41.12 43.82
N PHE A 551 37.64 39.82 43.78
CA PHE A 551 37.13 38.86 42.79
C PHE A 551 35.60 38.80 42.78
N ARG A 552 34.97 38.59 43.95
CA ARG A 552 33.51 38.50 44.07
C ARG A 552 32.81 39.78 43.62
N ALA A 553 33.38 40.96 43.91
CA ALA A 553 32.78 42.22 43.51
C ALA A 553 32.79 42.41 41.97
N ALA A 554 33.90 42.04 41.31
CA ALA A 554 34.00 42.07 39.85
C ALA A 554 33.06 41.03 39.18
N LEU A 555 32.94 39.84 39.77
CA LEU A 555 32.07 38.79 39.25
C LEU A 555 30.58 39.12 39.42
N LEU A 556 30.16 39.63 40.58
CA LEU A 556 28.76 40.00 40.83
C LEU A 556 28.26 41.11 39.89
N SER A 557 29.11 42.09 39.61
CA SER A 557 28.78 43.17 38.66
C SER A 557 28.69 42.67 37.22
N ALA A 558 29.56 41.73 36.83
CA ALA A 558 29.50 41.09 35.52
C ALA A 558 28.31 40.14 35.36
N MET A 559 27.98 39.37 36.41
CA MET A 559 26.82 38.47 36.43
C MET A 559 25.53 39.23 36.17
N PHE A 560 25.35 40.41 36.76
CA PHE A 560 24.14 41.20 36.55
C PHE A 560 23.97 41.60 35.07
N ILE A 561 25.06 42.05 34.43
CA ILE A 561 25.10 42.38 32.99
C ILE A 561 24.81 41.14 32.15
N CYS A 562 25.47 40.03 32.50
CA CYS A 562 25.40 38.79 31.76
C CYS A 562 24.00 38.16 31.83
N ILE A 563 23.38 38.11 33.00
CA ILE A 563 22.03 37.56 33.20
C ILE A 563 21.01 38.40 32.43
N LEU A 564 21.04 39.73 32.55
CA LEU A 564 20.07 40.56 31.84
C LEU A 564 20.23 40.46 30.32
N GLY A 565 21.46 40.50 29.81
CA GLY A 565 21.74 40.34 28.39
C GLY A 565 21.32 38.96 27.88
N ALA A 566 21.74 37.89 28.56
CA ALA A 566 21.42 36.52 28.16
C ALA A 566 19.92 36.21 28.24
N CYS A 567 19.22 36.69 29.29
CA CYS A 567 17.76 36.55 29.38
C CYS A 567 17.04 37.30 28.25
N ALA A 568 17.41 38.56 27.99
CA ALA A 568 16.81 39.34 26.92
C ALA A 568 17.06 38.71 25.55
N GLY A 569 18.29 38.23 25.32
CA GLY A 569 18.66 37.53 24.10
C GLY A 569 17.92 36.21 23.91
N ALA A 570 17.88 35.37 24.94
CA ALA A 570 17.18 34.08 24.88
C ALA A 570 15.67 34.26 24.64
N LEU A 571 15.04 35.26 25.27
CA LEU A 571 13.65 35.63 25.03
C LEU A 571 13.45 36.07 23.57
N ALA A 572 14.29 36.97 23.07
CA ALA A 572 14.21 37.46 21.69
C ALA A 572 14.41 36.33 20.67
N GLY A 573 15.42 35.48 20.88
CA GLY A 573 15.69 34.32 20.03
C GLY A 573 14.51 33.35 20.02
N HIS A 574 13.95 33.03 21.19
CA HIS A 574 12.78 32.16 21.34
C HIS A 574 11.55 32.69 20.59
N MET A 575 11.25 33.99 20.71
CA MET A 575 10.11 34.61 20.02
C MET A 575 10.30 34.72 18.50
N LEU A 576 11.55 34.77 18.02
CA LEU A 576 11.86 34.91 16.60
C LEU A 576 11.93 33.57 15.86
N THR A 577 12.15 32.45 16.56
CA THR A 577 12.34 31.12 15.94
C THR A 577 11.23 30.76 14.98
N GLU A 578 9.97 30.88 15.40
CA GLU A 578 8.82 30.48 14.57
C GLU A 578 8.74 31.30 13.27
N ARG A 579 8.88 32.63 13.38
CA ARG A 579 8.81 33.53 12.23
C ARG A 579 9.95 33.28 11.24
N VAL A 580 11.18 33.18 11.75
CA VAL A 580 12.36 32.96 10.92
C VAL A 580 12.34 31.55 10.31
N GLY A 581 11.92 30.54 11.08
CA GLY A 581 11.76 29.18 10.59
C GLY A 581 10.75 29.09 9.44
N ALA A 582 9.60 29.75 9.60
CA ALA A 582 8.58 29.81 8.55
C ALA A 582 9.08 30.49 7.27
N GLU A 583 9.86 31.58 7.40
CA GLU A 583 10.43 32.30 6.27
C GLU A 583 11.52 31.48 5.54
N ILE A 584 12.38 30.77 6.27
CA ILE A 584 13.39 29.86 5.70
C ILE A 584 12.70 28.73 4.92
N LEU A 585 11.67 28.13 5.51
CA LEU A 585 10.92 27.05 4.88
C LEU A 585 10.23 27.53 3.60
N ALA A 586 9.54 28.68 3.63
CA ALA A 586 8.87 29.24 2.46
C ALA A 586 9.83 29.51 1.28
N ASN A 587 11.05 29.98 1.58
CA ASN A 587 12.08 30.20 0.56
C ASN A 587 12.65 28.88 0.02
N ALA A 588 12.77 27.84 0.86
CA ALA A 588 13.26 26.52 0.45
C ALA A 588 12.28 25.74 -0.45
N VAL A 589 11.00 26.13 -0.50
CA VAL A 589 9.95 25.52 -1.33
C VAL A 589 9.91 26.12 -2.75
N SER A 590 10.73 27.15 -3.05
CA SER A 590 10.62 27.95 -4.29
C SER A 590 11.35 27.40 -5.54
N GLU A 591 11.79 26.14 -5.57
CA GLU A 591 12.25 25.48 -6.81
C GLU A 591 11.28 24.39 -7.28
N PRO A 592 10.35 24.70 -8.20
CA PRO A 592 9.54 23.68 -8.85
C PRO A 592 10.34 23.10 -10.03
N ALA A 593 11.01 21.96 -9.81
CA ALA A 593 11.45 21.11 -10.91
C ALA A 593 10.33 20.15 -11.30
N ALA A 594 9.76 20.42 -12.48
CA ALA A 594 9.02 19.54 -13.39
C ALA A 594 8.52 18.18 -12.84
N ASN A 595 7.23 18.11 -12.49
CA ASN A 595 6.34 16.98 -12.80
C ASN A 595 4.90 17.24 -12.33
N ASP A 596 4.28 18.29 -12.90
CA ASP A 596 2.88 18.67 -12.60
C ASP A 596 1.85 17.61 -13.02
N ALA A 597 2.20 16.69 -13.91
CA ALA A 597 1.27 15.67 -14.41
C ALA A 597 0.90 14.61 -13.35
N PHE A 598 1.83 14.27 -12.43
CA PHE A 598 1.56 13.34 -11.32
C PHE A 598 0.81 14.05 -10.16
N SER A 599 1.05 15.36 -10.01
CA SER A 599 0.42 16.18 -8.97
C SER A 599 -1.09 16.33 -9.17
N ALA A 600 -1.61 16.35 -10.40
CA ALA A 600 -3.06 16.39 -10.63
C ALA A 600 -3.78 15.10 -10.17
N PHE A 601 -3.06 13.97 -10.06
CA PHE A 601 -3.59 12.69 -9.61
C PHE A 601 -3.50 12.54 -8.07
N LEU A 602 -2.40 12.99 -7.46
CA LEU A 602 -2.21 12.98 -5.99
C LEU A 602 -2.93 14.14 -5.26
N ALA A 603 -3.16 15.27 -5.91
CA ALA A 603 -3.75 16.47 -5.29
C ALA A 603 -5.22 16.29 -4.85
N ALA A 604 -5.82 15.13 -5.12
CA ALA A 604 -7.23 14.92 -4.80
C ALA A 604 -7.49 14.44 -3.37
N ASP A 605 -6.58 13.80 -2.62
CA ASP A 605 -6.99 13.39 -1.25
C ASP A 605 -5.98 12.93 -0.18
N GLN A 606 -4.66 12.94 -0.42
CA GLN A 606 -3.69 12.80 0.69
C GLN A 606 -2.51 13.74 0.52
N GLU A 607 -2.74 15.04 0.79
CA GLU A 607 -1.65 15.81 1.38
C GLU A 607 -1.38 15.19 2.76
N ILE A 608 -0.36 14.34 2.86
CA ILE A 608 0.26 14.04 4.15
C ILE A 608 0.79 15.37 4.67
N ALA A 609 -0.06 16.09 5.40
CA ALA A 609 0.25 17.38 5.96
C ALA A 609 1.13 17.14 7.19
N ILE A 610 2.45 17.18 6.98
CA ILE A 610 3.37 17.26 8.10
C ILE A 610 3.21 18.63 8.74
N GLU A 611 2.79 18.64 9.99
CA GLU A 611 2.88 19.84 10.81
C GLU A 611 4.36 20.03 11.17
N PHE A 612 5.05 20.87 10.39
CA PHE A 612 6.46 21.14 10.62
C PHE A 612 6.66 21.84 11.98
N ALA A 613 7.59 21.31 12.76
CA ALA A 613 8.11 21.97 13.95
C ALA A 613 8.79 23.28 13.54
N LEU A 614 8.15 24.40 13.84
CA LEU A 614 8.69 25.74 13.60
C LEU A 614 8.91 26.52 14.90
N GLY A 615 8.20 26.18 15.97
CA GLY A 615 8.27 26.87 17.27
C GLY A 615 9.59 26.65 18.03
N ALA A 616 9.87 27.52 19.00
CA ALA A 616 11.03 27.35 19.89
C ALA A 616 10.70 26.42 21.06
N ASN A 617 11.65 25.56 21.44
CA ASN A 617 11.54 24.72 22.61
C ASN A 617 12.16 25.41 23.84
N ILE A 618 11.40 25.52 24.93
CA ILE A 618 11.84 26.23 26.14
C ILE A 618 13.14 25.66 26.76
N ASN A 619 13.33 24.34 26.71
CA ASN A 619 14.53 23.70 27.25
C ASN A 619 15.76 24.04 26.40
N THR A 620 15.59 24.10 25.08
CA THR A 620 16.64 24.51 24.14
C THR A 620 17.02 25.98 24.34
N SER A 621 16.03 26.87 24.52
CA SER A 621 16.28 28.28 24.84
C SER A 621 16.97 28.47 26.20
N LEU A 622 16.58 27.68 27.22
CA LEU A 622 17.23 27.71 28.54
C LEU A 622 18.67 27.20 28.47
N PHE A 623 18.93 26.17 27.66
CA PHE A 623 20.30 25.73 27.40
C PHE A 623 21.13 26.83 26.73
N ALA A 624 20.61 27.51 25.71
CA ALA A 624 21.32 28.62 25.06
C ALA A 624 21.66 29.77 26.03
N LEU A 625 20.74 30.07 26.96
CA LEU A 625 20.97 31.02 28.05
C LEU A 625 22.11 30.56 28.97
N LEU A 626 22.06 29.31 29.45
CA LEU A 626 23.08 28.76 30.35
C LEU A 626 24.46 28.69 29.67
N ALA A 627 24.50 28.30 28.40
CA ALA A 627 25.70 28.27 27.59
C ALA A 627 26.32 29.67 27.47
N THR A 628 25.51 30.69 27.22
CA THR A 628 25.98 32.08 27.19
C THR A 628 26.58 32.50 28.53
N LEU A 629 25.87 32.21 29.64
CA LEU A 629 26.36 32.54 30.98
C LEU A 629 27.73 31.89 31.24
N ALA A 630 27.88 30.61 30.92
CA ALA A 630 29.13 29.88 31.10
C ALA A 630 30.25 30.45 30.22
N LEU A 631 29.99 30.67 28.93
CA LEU A 631 30.99 31.11 27.95
C LEU A 631 31.43 32.57 28.14
N PHE A 632 30.65 33.39 28.84
CA PHE A 632 31.09 34.71 29.28
C PHE A 632 31.80 34.67 30.65
N LEU A 633 31.24 33.96 31.63
CA LEU A 633 31.76 33.99 33.01
C LEU A 633 33.06 33.20 33.17
N LEU A 634 33.26 32.08 32.46
CA LEU A 634 34.48 31.27 32.57
C LEU A 634 35.74 32.02 32.10
N PRO A 635 35.78 32.63 30.89
CA PRO A 635 36.92 33.45 30.49
C PRO A 635 37.13 34.64 31.42
N LEU A 636 36.04 35.29 31.85
CA LEU A 636 36.11 36.41 32.80
C LEU A 636 36.79 36.00 34.11
N CYS A 637 36.42 34.85 34.68
CA CYS A 637 37.07 34.31 35.87
C CYS A 637 38.57 34.15 35.65
N GLY A 638 38.97 33.57 34.51
CA GLY A 638 40.37 33.41 34.12
C GLY A 638 41.13 34.74 34.06
N PHE A 639 40.58 35.74 33.35
CA PHE A 639 41.21 37.06 33.22
C PHE A 639 41.34 37.79 34.55
N VAL A 640 40.28 37.80 35.38
CA VAL A 640 40.30 38.46 36.69
C VAL A 640 41.27 37.76 37.64
N LEU A 641 41.32 36.42 37.66
CA LEU A 641 42.30 35.67 38.44
C LEU A 641 43.73 35.99 38.01
N ALA A 642 44.00 36.11 36.71
CA ALA A 642 45.30 36.51 36.19
C ALA A 642 45.72 37.91 36.67
N TYR A 643 44.80 38.88 36.72
CA TYR A 643 45.09 40.20 37.30
C TYR A 643 45.31 40.17 38.81
N LEU A 644 44.56 39.36 39.56
CA LEU A 644 44.71 39.25 41.01
C LEU A 644 46.02 38.55 41.45
N ARG A 645 46.72 37.87 40.54
CA ARG A 645 48.08 37.36 40.76
C ARG A 645 49.12 38.49 40.82
N LYS A 646 48.90 39.59 40.10
CA LYS A 646 49.80 40.76 40.04
C LYS A 646 49.74 41.62 41.32
N GLY A 647 50.78 42.41 41.56
CA GLY A 647 50.85 43.38 42.65
C GLY A 647 49.83 44.52 42.49
N PRO A 648 49.28 45.13 43.57
CA PRO A 648 48.27 46.19 43.47
C PRO A 648 48.71 47.41 42.65
N ARG A 649 50.00 47.76 42.72
CA ARG A 649 50.61 48.88 41.98
C ARG A 649 50.75 48.61 40.48
N GLU A 650 50.91 47.36 40.06
CA GLU A 650 51.02 46.96 38.63
C GLU A 650 49.69 47.06 37.86
N LEU A 651 48.58 47.24 38.58
CA LEU A 651 47.24 47.35 38.02
C LEU A 651 46.82 48.81 37.73
N LEU A 652 47.61 49.78 38.18
CA LEU A 652 47.38 51.22 38.00
C LEU A 652 48.16 51.75 36.80
N PRO A 653 47.71 52.86 36.18
CA PRO A 653 48.50 53.54 35.16
C PRO A 653 49.82 54.02 35.77
N GLN A 654 50.96 53.60 35.19
CA GLN A 654 52.26 54.18 35.50
C GLN A 654 52.30 55.57 34.86
N GLY A 655 52.57 56.60 35.64
CA GLY A 655 52.75 57.95 35.11
C GLY A 655 53.85 57.93 34.05
N ARG A 656 53.60 58.56 32.90
CA ARG A 656 54.69 58.96 32.00
C ARG A 656 55.47 60.03 32.77
N GLU A 657 56.73 59.75 33.07
CA GLU A 657 57.71 60.82 33.31
C GLU A 657 57.89 61.64 32.03
#